data_AF-W7XK78-F1
#
_entry.id   AF-W7XK78-F1
#
_cell.length_a   1.000
_cell.length_b   1.000
_cell.length_c   1.000
_cell.angle_alpha   90.00
_cell.angle_beta   90.00
_cell.angle_gamma   90.00
#
_symmetry.space_group_name_H-M   'P 1'
#
loop_
_entity.id
_entity.type
_entity.pdbx_description
1 polymer ?
#
loop_
_entity_poly.entity_id
_entity_poly.type
_entity_poly.pdbx_seq_one_letter_code
_entity_poly.pdbx_strand_id
1 'polypeptide(L)'
;MGASGLGSALANCINLSNLTLDLNSNKIGDESASGLGSALKNCINLSNLTLCLYQNQIGAMGALGLGSALANCINLSNLTLDLSYNQIGAMGASELGSGLANCINLSSLTLNLSSNQIGDEGASGLGSTLANCINLSNLTLVLLFNEIGDEGALGLGSALANGINLSNLALNLRYNQIGAMGASYFGSGLANCINLSSLTLDLNSNQIGDEGASCLGSALTNCINLSNLTLKLRYNQIGAMGASGLGSSLANCINLSNLKLNLSYNQIGDEGPSCLGSTLANCINLSNLTLGLHGNELGYEDVSGLVSALANCINLSNLTLKLGGNNIHDEKASDLGSALANCINLSNLTLDLNNNKIGAIGSSDLGSGLANCINLSNLKLNLLENEIGDEGALGLVSALSNCINLLNLTLYLDYKYMNDEGASDLGSALGKCINLSNLTLIACGNKIGAVGAVSLVSGLGKCTNLSNLIINLDVNQFGDKGASGLGFALVECTNLSNLTLSLWSDQIGDQGASGLGQGLGKCTKLSNLTLQLSKNQIKEEGASALGSAIGQCTNLSNLKLELKLNKIGDRGASGLVSGLGKCTNLSTLTLDLSENFISDKGSSGIGIALEKFSHLSNLELDLQGNLIGEIGASGLGSGLGKCTNLSNLKLCLYENQINDDSVSGLGSVLEKCTNISNLTLDLRVNIIRAQGLQGLVSGLAKCINLSNLVLELYGNKIGNEGALGLGLALEKCTNLSNLKLYLSGSQISDEGASSLGSALGKCTNLSNLTLEFTNQIGDQGASGLGSDLANCTSLSNLTLILNENQIGAIGVSCLGLALGKCTNLSNLILQLDENNIGNEGALGLGSGLGKCNNLKRLQLNLYRNSISDEGASGLGSGIRKCTNLSDLYLQLMYKQFSFYGFFLLINNLILTLSQIFQQQQLNWLKGCIRLKF
;
A
#
# COMPACT_ATOMS: atom_id res chain seq x y z
N MET A 1 -11.94 22.22 -18.06
CA MET A 1 -11.61 22.85 -19.36
C MET A 1 -10.34 22.21 -19.95
N GLY A 2 -10.22 20.87 -19.91
CA GLY A 2 -8.89 20.20 -19.89
C GLY A 2 -8.36 19.68 -21.22
N ALA A 3 -9.11 18.83 -21.93
CA ALA A 3 -8.60 18.11 -23.10
C ALA A 3 -8.96 18.73 -24.46
N SER A 4 -10.14 19.34 -24.60
CA SER A 4 -10.58 19.94 -25.87
C SER A 4 -9.72 21.16 -26.28
N GLY A 5 -9.30 21.98 -25.32
CA GLY A 5 -8.35 23.07 -25.55
C GLY A 5 -6.98 22.55 -26.02
N LEU A 6 -6.46 21.51 -25.37
CA LEU A 6 -5.22 20.84 -25.77
C LEU A 6 -5.32 20.22 -27.17
N GLY A 7 -6.45 19.57 -27.49
CA GLY A 7 -6.74 19.07 -28.83
C GLY A 7 -6.72 20.18 -29.88
N SER A 8 -7.38 21.31 -29.63
CA SER A 8 -7.37 22.45 -30.57
C SER A 8 -5.96 23.03 -30.82
N ALA A 9 -5.07 22.95 -29.84
CA ALA A 9 -3.66 23.33 -30.00
C ALA A 9 -2.88 22.27 -30.82
N LEU A 10 -2.99 21.00 -30.43
CA LEU A 10 -2.33 19.86 -31.11
C LEU A 10 -2.73 19.71 -32.58
N ALA A 11 -3.98 20.04 -32.93
CA ALA A 11 -4.48 19.97 -34.31
C ALA A 11 -3.69 20.83 -35.31
N ASN A 12 -2.95 21.84 -34.83
CA ASN A 12 -2.06 22.69 -35.63
C ASN A 12 -0.60 22.17 -35.67
N CYS A 13 -0.24 21.19 -34.84
CA CYS A 13 1.11 20.65 -34.69
C CYS A 13 1.38 19.50 -35.67
N ILE A 14 1.12 19.73 -36.96
CA ILE A 14 1.14 18.71 -38.04
C ILE A 14 2.52 18.07 -38.30
N ASN A 15 3.60 18.70 -37.85
CA ASN A 15 4.98 18.25 -38.03
C ASN A 15 5.55 17.48 -36.81
N LEU A 16 4.72 17.13 -35.83
CA LEU A 16 5.16 16.32 -34.69
C LEU A 16 5.51 14.90 -35.14
N SER A 17 6.73 14.47 -34.81
CA SER A 17 7.18 13.07 -34.92
C SER A 17 7.12 12.30 -33.60
N ASN A 18 7.14 13.02 -32.48
CA ASN A 18 7.11 12.46 -31.13
C ASN A 18 6.06 13.20 -30.31
N LEU A 19 5.22 12.47 -29.58
CA LEU A 19 4.22 13.05 -28.69
C LEU A 19 4.02 12.15 -27.46
N THR A 20 4.25 12.72 -26.28
CA THR A 20 3.89 12.11 -25.00
C THR A 20 2.86 12.98 -24.32
N LEU A 21 1.70 12.41 -24.01
CA LEU A 21 0.60 13.05 -23.31
C LEU A 21 0.24 12.18 -22.10
N ASP A 22 0.61 12.64 -20.91
CA ASP A 22 0.02 12.12 -19.68
C ASP A 22 -1.23 12.92 -19.35
N LEU A 23 -2.36 12.24 -19.45
CA LEU A 23 -3.69 12.73 -19.13
C LEU A 23 -4.39 11.73 -18.17
N ASN A 24 -3.61 10.96 -17.42
CA ASN A 24 -4.07 10.04 -16.39
C ASN A 24 -4.88 10.78 -15.34
N SER A 25 -5.98 10.18 -14.86
CA SER A 25 -6.81 10.77 -13.83
C SER A 25 -7.23 12.21 -14.15
N ASN A 26 -7.94 12.44 -15.27
CA ASN A 26 -8.45 13.76 -15.65
C ASN A 26 -9.96 13.86 -15.96
N LYS A 27 -10.72 12.76 -15.87
CA LYS A 27 -12.16 12.69 -16.26
C LYS A 27 -12.37 12.95 -17.74
N ILE A 28 -11.47 12.42 -18.56
CA ILE A 28 -11.64 12.53 -20.00
C ILE A 28 -12.85 11.68 -20.38
N GLY A 29 -13.94 12.39 -20.69
CA GLY A 29 -15.15 11.86 -21.29
C GLY A 29 -15.03 11.73 -22.81
N ASP A 30 -16.11 11.31 -23.47
CA ASP A 30 -16.04 10.68 -24.81
C ASP A 30 -15.88 11.72 -25.90
N GLU A 31 -16.59 12.82 -25.73
CA GLU A 31 -16.39 14.05 -26.48
C GLU A 31 -14.95 14.59 -26.31
N SER A 32 -14.35 14.43 -25.13
CA SER A 32 -12.98 14.88 -24.87
C SER A 32 -11.92 13.93 -25.47
N ALA A 33 -12.13 12.61 -25.38
CA ALA A 33 -11.27 11.61 -26.03
C ALA A 33 -11.40 11.67 -27.56
N SER A 34 -12.61 11.84 -28.08
CA SER A 34 -12.87 12.03 -29.52
C SER A 34 -12.34 13.38 -30.02
N GLY A 35 -12.38 14.43 -29.19
CA GLY A 35 -11.77 15.72 -29.49
C GLY A 35 -10.24 15.64 -29.55
N LEU A 36 -9.62 14.88 -28.64
CA LEU A 36 -8.20 14.56 -28.69
C LEU A 36 -7.85 13.70 -29.92
N GLY A 37 -8.67 12.69 -30.23
CA GLY A 37 -8.52 11.89 -31.44
C GLY A 37 -8.63 12.73 -32.72
N SER A 38 -9.61 13.63 -32.78
CA SER A 38 -9.78 14.58 -33.89
C SER A 38 -8.57 15.49 -34.10
N ALA A 39 -7.82 15.80 -33.03
CA ALA A 39 -6.57 16.54 -33.10
C ALA A 39 -5.39 15.65 -33.55
N LEU A 40 -5.23 14.46 -32.94
CA LEU A 40 -4.19 13.49 -33.27
C LEU A 40 -4.24 13.05 -34.74
N LYS A 41 -5.45 13.00 -35.33
CA LYS A 41 -5.67 12.74 -36.75
C LYS A 41 -4.86 13.64 -37.70
N ASN A 42 -4.56 14.88 -37.29
CA ASN A 42 -3.76 15.82 -38.09
C ASN A 42 -2.23 15.60 -37.91
N CYS A 43 -1.81 14.89 -36.86
CA CYS A 43 -0.41 14.61 -36.56
C CYS A 43 0.10 13.36 -37.31
N ILE A 44 -0.11 13.31 -38.63
CA ILE A 44 0.18 12.16 -39.49
C ILE A 44 1.67 11.76 -39.55
N ASN A 45 2.56 12.66 -39.12
CA ASN A 45 4.01 12.44 -39.10
C ASN A 45 4.53 11.79 -37.81
N LEU A 46 3.64 11.46 -36.84
CA LEU A 46 4.02 10.79 -35.60
C LEU A 46 4.63 9.42 -35.88
N SER A 47 5.86 9.21 -35.41
CA SER A 47 6.50 7.90 -35.30
C SER A 47 6.42 7.34 -33.88
N ASN A 48 6.40 8.20 -32.86
CA ASN A 48 6.28 7.80 -31.46
C ASN A 48 5.10 8.52 -30.78
N LEU A 49 4.14 7.74 -30.28
CA LEU A 49 3.03 8.25 -29.47
C LEU A 49 2.97 7.52 -28.12
N THR A 50 3.00 8.28 -27.03
CA THR A 50 2.65 7.80 -25.69
C THR A 50 1.43 8.59 -25.22
N LEU A 51 0.33 7.90 -24.96
CA LEU A 51 -0.92 8.50 -24.54
C LEU A 51 -1.42 7.77 -23.30
N CYS A 52 -1.24 8.39 -22.13
CA CYS A 52 -1.66 7.84 -20.86
C CYS A 52 -3.00 8.46 -20.46
N LEU A 53 -4.03 7.63 -20.37
CA LEU A 53 -5.42 7.97 -20.09
C LEU A 53 -6.01 7.04 -19.01
N TYR A 54 -5.17 6.49 -18.14
CA TYR A 54 -5.58 5.67 -16.98
C TYR A 54 -6.58 6.43 -16.09
N GLN A 55 -7.58 5.73 -15.55
CA GLN A 55 -8.55 6.25 -14.58
C GLN A 55 -9.29 7.52 -15.04
N ASN A 56 -9.78 7.50 -16.29
CA ASN A 56 -10.69 8.50 -16.84
C ASN A 56 -12.13 7.90 -16.89
N GLN A 57 -12.97 8.32 -17.85
CA GLN A 57 -14.22 7.63 -18.15
C GLN A 57 -14.27 7.18 -19.61
N ILE A 58 -13.14 6.99 -20.30
CA ILE A 58 -13.09 6.89 -21.77
C ILE A 58 -13.84 5.70 -22.33
N GLY A 59 -15.07 6.05 -22.64
CA GLY A 59 -16.19 5.47 -23.35
C GLY A 59 -16.02 4.91 -24.74
N ALA A 60 -17.03 4.17 -25.20
CA ALA A 60 -16.91 3.33 -26.38
C ALA A 60 -16.86 4.21 -27.63
N MET A 61 -17.58 5.34 -27.62
CA MET A 61 -17.49 6.35 -28.66
C MET A 61 -16.15 7.10 -28.62
N GLY A 62 -15.50 7.24 -27.46
CA GLY A 62 -14.20 7.88 -27.31
C GLY A 62 -13.03 6.96 -27.61
N ALA A 63 -13.14 5.67 -27.30
CA ALA A 63 -12.25 4.61 -27.77
C ALA A 63 -12.34 4.49 -29.30
N LEU A 64 -13.55 4.55 -29.88
CA LEU A 64 -13.77 4.72 -31.32
C LEU A 64 -13.15 6.01 -31.86
N GLY A 65 -13.29 7.14 -31.14
CA GLY A 65 -12.68 8.42 -31.52
C GLY A 65 -11.15 8.39 -31.53
N LEU A 66 -10.54 7.70 -30.56
CA LEU A 66 -9.10 7.45 -30.50
C LEU A 66 -8.64 6.44 -31.56
N GLY A 67 -9.37 5.34 -31.77
CA GLY A 67 -9.11 4.37 -32.84
C GLY A 67 -9.15 5.02 -34.22
N SER A 68 -10.19 5.81 -34.48
CA SER A 68 -10.35 6.62 -35.70
C SER A 68 -9.19 7.60 -35.93
N ALA A 69 -8.56 8.09 -34.86
CA ALA A 69 -7.39 8.93 -34.95
C ALA A 69 -6.12 8.14 -35.29
N LEU A 70 -5.87 7.07 -34.53
CA LEU A 70 -4.74 6.16 -34.72
C LEU A 70 -4.72 5.58 -36.15
N ALA A 71 -5.89 5.34 -36.74
CA ALA A 71 -6.02 4.91 -38.13
C ALA A 71 -5.34 5.84 -39.16
N ASN A 72 -5.15 7.13 -38.83
CA ASN A 72 -4.48 8.11 -39.67
C ASN A 72 -2.98 8.28 -39.32
N CYS A 73 -2.54 7.76 -38.18
CA CYS A 73 -1.15 7.81 -37.71
C CYS A 73 -0.32 6.64 -38.28
N ILE A 74 -0.37 6.45 -39.61
CA ILE A 74 0.23 5.30 -40.32
C ILE A 74 1.75 5.19 -40.20
N ASN A 75 2.43 6.27 -39.79
CA ASN A 75 3.88 6.33 -39.61
C ASN A 75 4.35 5.91 -38.20
N LEU A 76 3.43 5.57 -37.29
CA LEU A 76 3.77 5.12 -35.94
C LEU A 76 4.62 3.85 -35.98
N SER A 77 5.80 3.92 -35.39
CA SER A 77 6.66 2.78 -35.09
C SER A 77 6.57 2.35 -33.63
N ASN A 78 6.30 3.28 -32.70
CA ASN A 78 6.06 2.98 -31.30
C ASN A 78 4.76 3.63 -30.79
N LEU A 79 3.88 2.81 -30.22
CA LEU A 79 2.67 3.28 -29.54
C LEU A 79 2.61 2.74 -28.11
N THR A 80 2.47 3.63 -27.13
CA THR A 80 2.05 3.31 -25.78
C THR A 80 0.70 3.97 -25.53
N LEU A 81 -0.32 3.17 -25.18
CA LEU A 81 -1.67 3.62 -24.91
C LEU A 81 -2.15 2.99 -23.60
N ASP A 82 -2.22 3.79 -22.55
CA ASP A 82 -2.85 3.36 -21.30
C ASP A 82 -4.28 3.88 -21.24
N LEU A 83 -5.24 2.97 -21.29
CA LEU A 83 -6.66 3.20 -21.16
C LEU A 83 -7.25 2.37 -20.01
N SER A 84 -6.44 1.95 -19.05
CA SER A 84 -6.93 1.15 -17.92
C SER A 84 -7.79 1.93 -16.93
N TYR A 85 -8.71 1.25 -16.24
CA TYR A 85 -9.70 1.86 -15.35
C TYR A 85 -10.52 2.96 -16.03
N ASN A 86 -10.83 2.76 -17.31
CA ASN A 86 -11.99 3.37 -17.95
C ASN A 86 -13.12 2.34 -17.85
N GLN A 87 -13.98 2.21 -18.86
CA GLN A 87 -15.10 1.26 -18.81
C GLN A 87 -15.15 0.38 -20.10
N ILE A 88 -14.04 0.24 -20.86
CA ILE A 88 -13.93 -0.03 -22.33
C ILE A 88 -15.04 -0.77 -23.10
N GLY A 89 -15.62 -1.83 -22.55
CA GLY A 89 -16.69 -2.59 -23.15
C GLY A 89 -16.24 -3.31 -24.42
N ALA A 90 -17.08 -4.20 -24.92
CA ALA A 90 -16.76 -4.97 -26.11
C ALA A 90 -16.53 -4.07 -27.34
N MET A 91 -17.52 -3.21 -27.63
CA MET A 91 -17.51 -2.31 -28.79
C MET A 91 -16.31 -1.36 -28.78
N GLY A 92 -15.97 -0.75 -27.64
CA GLY A 92 -14.86 0.20 -27.56
C GLY A 92 -13.49 -0.44 -27.84
N ALA A 93 -13.28 -1.68 -27.38
CA ALA A 93 -12.05 -2.42 -27.65
C ALA A 93 -11.92 -2.83 -29.12
N SER A 94 -13.02 -3.30 -29.73
CA SER A 94 -13.07 -3.65 -31.15
C SER A 94 -12.78 -2.45 -32.06
N GLU A 95 -13.40 -1.30 -31.80
CA GLU A 95 -13.19 -0.08 -32.59
C GLU A 95 -11.78 0.52 -32.40
N LEU A 96 -11.23 0.45 -31.18
CA LEU A 96 -9.83 0.81 -30.94
C LEU A 96 -8.87 -0.09 -31.72
N GLY A 97 -9.13 -1.39 -31.73
CA GLY A 97 -8.40 -2.38 -32.53
C GLY A 97 -8.45 -2.07 -34.04
N SER A 98 -9.64 -1.76 -34.57
CA SER A 98 -9.84 -1.34 -35.97
C SER A 98 -8.97 -0.13 -36.35
N GLY A 99 -8.80 0.80 -35.40
CA GLY A 99 -7.82 1.89 -35.51
C GLY A 99 -6.39 1.40 -35.67
N LEU A 100 -5.93 0.56 -34.74
CA LEU A 100 -4.58 -0.01 -34.69
C LEU A 100 -4.20 -0.83 -35.93
N ALA A 101 -5.17 -1.49 -36.58
CA ALA A 101 -4.93 -2.30 -37.77
C ALA A 101 -4.29 -1.51 -38.94
N ASN A 102 -4.48 -0.18 -38.99
CA ASN A 102 -3.88 0.68 -40.01
C ASN A 102 -2.47 1.18 -39.63
N CYS A 103 -2.05 1.01 -38.38
CA CYS A 103 -0.70 1.35 -37.89
C CYS A 103 0.32 0.26 -38.27
N ILE A 104 0.36 -0.11 -39.55
CA ILE A 104 1.12 -1.28 -40.08
C ILE A 104 2.63 -1.20 -39.86
N ASN A 105 3.17 -0.02 -39.56
CA ASN A 105 4.59 0.21 -39.30
C ASN A 105 4.97 0.06 -37.81
N LEU A 106 4.03 -0.27 -36.93
CA LEU A 106 4.31 -0.48 -35.50
C LEU A 106 5.31 -1.62 -35.30
N SER A 107 6.46 -1.28 -34.72
CA SER A 107 7.46 -2.22 -34.23
C SER A 107 7.35 -2.45 -32.72
N SER A 108 6.68 -1.56 -32.00
CA SER A 108 6.38 -1.67 -30.57
C SER A 108 4.97 -1.18 -30.23
N LEU A 109 4.19 -2.02 -29.55
CA LEU A 109 2.88 -1.67 -29.01
C LEU A 109 2.81 -2.02 -27.52
N THR A 110 2.50 -1.03 -26.68
CA THR A 110 2.06 -1.23 -25.30
C THR A 110 0.63 -0.73 -25.17
N LEU A 111 -0.30 -1.65 -24.92
CA LEU A 111 -1.73 -1.36 -24.80
C LEU A 111 -2.22 -1.86 -23.43
N ASN A 112 -2.53 -0.93 -22.54
CA ASN A 112 -3.12 -1.25 -21.24
C ASN A 112 -4.62 -0.93 -21.26
N LEU A 113 -5.41 -1.99 -21.19
CA LEU A 113 -6.87 -2.02 -21.23
C LEU A 113 -7.44 -2.70 -19.97
N SER A 114 -6.69 -2.74 -18.87
CA SER A 114 -7.12 -3.33 -17.59
C SER A 114 -8.40 -2.70 -17.02
N SER A 115 -9.25 -3.49 -16.37
CA SER A 115 -10.44 -3.03 -15.65
C SER A 115 -11.43 -2.23 -16.51
N ASN A 116 -11.85 -2.82 -17.64
CA ASN A 116 -12.64 -2.16 -18.67
C ASN A 116 -13.85 -2.97 -19.16
N GLN A 117 -14.24 -4.09 -18.53
CA GLN A 117 -15.43 -4.88 -18.94
C GLN A 117 -15.45 -5.31 -20.42
N ILE A 118 -14.28 -5.59 -21.01
CA ILE A 118 -14.14 -5.82 -22.47
C ILE A 118 -14.86 -7.09 -22.95
N GLY A 119 -14.91 -8.14 -22.12
CA GLY A 119 -15.52 -9.43 -22.46
C GLY A 119 -14.89 -10.12 -23.67
N ASP A 120 -15.50 -11.23 -24.09
CA ASP A 120 -15.01 -12.03 -25.22
C ASP A 120 -15.08 -11.30 -26.56
N GLU A 121 -16.19 -10.63 -26.85
CA GLU A 121 -16.42 -9.95 -28.12
C GLU A 121 -15.36 -8.84 -28.37
N GLY A 122 -15.06 -8.03 -27.35
CA GLY A 122 -14.06 -6.97 -27.48
C GLY A 122 -12.63 -7.48 -27.55
N ALA A 123 -12.32 -8.56 -26.82
CA ALA A 123 -11.02 -9.23 -26.90
C ALA A 123 -10.80 -9.86 -28.29
N SER A 124 -11.85 -10.44 -28.87
CA SER A 124 -11.81 -10.99 -30.24
C SER A 124 -11.76 -9.93 -31.33
N GLY A 125 -12.48 -8.81 -31.17
CA GLY A 125 -12.34 -7.65 -32.07
C GLY A 125 -10.91 -7.09 -32.04
N LEU A 126 -10.34 -6.92 -30.85
CA LEU A 126 -8.95 -6.50 -30.67
C LEU A 126 -7.95 -7.52 -31.26
N GLY A 127 -8.17 -8.82 -31.05
CA GLY A 127 -7.32 -9.87 -31.62
C GLY A 127 -7.33 -9.91 -33.15
N SER A 128 -8.53 -9.91 -33.76
CA SER A 128 -8.69 -9.94 -35.21
C SER A 128 -8.03 -8.75 -35.93
N THR A 129 -7.87 -7.63 -35.23
CA THR A 129 -7.28 -6.40 -35.76
C THR A 129 -5.78 -6.30 -35.50
N LEU A 130 -5.31 -6.73 -34.32
CA LEU A 130 -3.87 -6.87 -33.99
C LEU A 130 -3.14 -7.85 -34.91
N ALA A 131 -3.84 -8.83 -35.51
CA ALA A 131 -3.30 -9.72 -36.52
C ALA A 131 -2.66 -8.99 -37.74
N ASN A 132 -3.07 -7.74 -38.01
CA ASN A 132 -2.52 -6.93 -39.10
C ASN A 132 -1.20 -6.22 -38.73
N CYS A 133 -0.85 -6.14 -37.44
CA CYS A 133 0.36 -5.48 -36.94
C CYS A 133 1.61 -6.38 -37.07
N ILE A 134 1.81 -6.97 -38.26
CA ILE A 134 2.81 -8.03 -38.53
C ILE A 134 4.28 -7.62 -38.30
N ASN A 135 4.56 -6.32 -38.22
CA ASN A 135 5.90 -5.77 -37.98
C ASN A 135 6.24 -5.61 -36.49
N LEU A 136 5.32 -5.96 -35.58
CA LEU A 136 5.56 -5.88 -34.14
C LEU A 136 6.73 -6.78 -33.73
N SER A 137 7.74 -6.15 -33.14
CA SER A 137 8.87 -6.80 -32.47
C SER A 137 8.71 -6.81 -30.94
N ASN A 138 7.87 -5.93 -30.41
CA ASN A 138 7.52 -5.82 -29.00
C ASN A 138 6.00 -5.65 -28.85
N LEU A 139 5.35 -6.52 -28.09
CA LEU A 139 3.93 -6.40 -27.75
C LEU A 139 3.74 -6.54 -26.24
N THR A 140 3.20 -5.51 -25.60
CA THR A 140 2.69 -5.57 -24.22
C THR A 140 1.18 -5.31 -24.25
N LEU A 141 0.38 -6.29 -23.83
CA LEU A 141 -1.07 -6.20 -23.77
C LEU A 141 -1.55 -6.55 -22.37
N VAL A 142 -2.15 -5.58 -21.69
CA VAL A 142 -2.60 -5.69 -20.29
C VAL A 142 -4.12 -5.60 -20.25
N LEU A 143 -4.77 -6.70 -19.88
CA LEU A 143 -6.22 -6.95 -19.97
C LEU A 143 -6.76 -7.56 -18.66
N LEU A 144 -6.13 -7.33 -17.52
CA LEU A 144 -6.60 -7.85 -16.23
C LEU A 144 -7.99 -7.30 -15.86
N PHE A 145 -8.82 -8.06 -15.14
CA PHE A 145 -10.21 -7.70 -14.79
C PHE A 145 -11.06 -7.24 -15.98
N ASN A 146 -11.24 -8.08 -17.00
CA ASN A 146 -12.06 -7.76 -18.18
C ASN A 146 -13.17 -8.76 -18.51
N GLU A 147 -13.37 -9.79 -17.69
CA GLU A 147 -14.39 -10.84 -17.93
C GLU A 147 -14.18 -11.60 -19.25
N ILE A 148 -12.93 -11.71 -19.71
CA ILE A 148 -12.55 -12.47 -20.91
C ILE A 148 -12.59 -13.97 -20.61
N GLY A 149 -13.35 -14.74 -21.36
CA GLY A 149 -13.38 -16.20 -21.36
C GLY A 149 -12.56 -16.81 -22.50
N ASP A 150 -12.97 -18.01 -22.92
CA ASP A 150 -12.25 -18.80 -23.93
C ASP A 150 -12.39 -18.24 -25.36
N GLU A 151 -13.52 -17.62 -25.69
CA GLU A 151 -13.76 -17.04 -27.02
C GLU A 151 -12.97 -15.75 -27.25
N GLY A 152 -12.77 -14.91 -26.23
CA GLY A 152 -11.88 -13.75 -26.31
C GLY A 152 -10.42 -14.17 -26.34
N ALA A 153 -10.07 -15.24 -25.63
CA ALA A 153 -8.76 -15.87 -25.72
C ALA A 153 -8.49 -16.47 -27.12
N LEU A 154 -9.50 -17.01 -27.81
CA LEU A 154 -9.40 -17.47 -29.20
C LEU A 154 -8.96 -16.36 -30.15
N GLY A 155 -9.64 -15.21 -30.10
CA GLY A 155 -9.33 -14.09 -30.97
C GLY A 155 -7.93 -13.50 -30.69
N LEU A 156 -7.55 -13.37 -29.42
CA LEU A 156 -6.21 -12.91 -29.04
C LEU A 156 -5.12 -13.92 -29.42
N GLY A 157 -5.34 -15.23 -29.21
CA GLY A 157 -4.42 -16.30 -29.63
C GLY A 157 -4.23 -16.33 -31.15
N SER A 158 -5.32 -16.14 -31.91
CA SER A 158 -5.29 -16.05 -33.37
C SER A 158 -4.49 -14.83 -33.88
N ALA A 159 -4.46 -13.73 -33.12
CA ALA A 159 -3.60 -12.58 -33.40
C ALA A 159 -2.11 -12.93 -33.28
N LEU A 160 -1.74 -13.60 -32.18
CA LEU A 160 -0.36 -14.01 -31.89
C LEU A 160 0.20 -14.97 -32.94
N ALA A 161 -0.65 -15.77 -33.60
CA ALA A 161 -0.23 -16.66 -34.69
C ALA A 161 0.47 -15.91 -35.85
N ASN A 162 0.20 -14.62 -36.03
CA ASN A 162 0.85 -13.75 -37.03
C ASN A 162 2.10 -13.01 -36.48
N GLY A 163 2.37 -13.12 -35.18
CA GLY A 163 3.45 -12.45 -34.47
C GLY A 163 4.84 -13.07 -34.67
N ILE A 164 5.17 -13.52 -35.90
CA ILE A 164 6.46 -14.18 -36.21
C ILE A 164 7.68 -13.28 -35.92
N ASN A 165 7.51 -11.96 -36.00
CA ASN A 165 8.57 -10.97 -35.74
C ASN A 165 8.70 -10.57 -34.26
N LEU A 166 7.82 -11.06 -33.37
CA LEU A 166 7.87 -10.72 -31.94
C LEU A 166 9.16 -11.27 -31.32
N SER A 167 9.95 -10.38 -30.74
CA SER A 167 11.10 -10.69 -29.90
C SER A 167 10.77 -10.58 -28.40
N ASN A 168 9.86 -9.66 -28.03
CA ASN A 168 9.36 -9.53 -26.67
C ASN A 168 7.82 -9.54 -26.65
N LEU A 169 7.23 -10.39 -25.83
CA LEU A 169 5.78 -10.46 -25.61
C LEU A 169 5.44 -10.44 -24.12
N ALA A 170 4.56 -9.54 -23.71
CA ALA A 170 4.03 -9.46 -22.35
C ALA A 170 2.50 -9.41 -22.37
N LEU A 171 1.85 -10.48 -21.94
CA LEU A 171 0.40 -10.60 -21.83
C LEU A 171 0.01 -10.69 -20.36
N ASN A 172 -0.90 -9.82 -19.90
CA ASN A 172 -1.44 -9.87 -18.55
C ASN A 172 -2.95 -9.94 -18.58
N LEU A 173 -3.47 -11.13 -18.29
CA LEU A 173 -4.88 -11.52 -18.34
C LEU A 173 -5.37 -11.99 -16.96
N ARG A 174 -4.73 -11.52 -15.89
CA ARG A 174 -5.09 -11.87 -14.51
C ARG A 174 -6.54 -11.50 -14.17
N TYR A 175 -7.22 -12.34 -13.38
CA TYR A 175 -8.63 -12.15 -13.01
C TYR A 175 -9.57 -12.02 -14.22
N ASN A 176 -9.54 -13.04 -15.07
CA ASN A 176 -10.49 -13.23 -16.15
C ASN A 176 -11.18 -14.61 -15.96
N GLN A 177 -11.86 -15.10 -16.98
CA GLN A 177 -12.64 -16.34 -16.97
C GLN A 177 -12.07 -17.38 -17.94
N ILE A 178 -10.78 -17.28 -18.28
CA ILE A 178 -10.11 -18.13 -19.28
C ILE A 178 -10.00 -19.56 -18.72
N GLY A 179 -10.58 -20.52 -19.44
CA GLY A 179 -10.52 -21.95 -19.17
C GLY A 179 -9.37 -22.64 -19.89
N ALA A 180 -9.42 -23.98 -19.92
CA ALA A 180 -8.46 -24.81 -20.63
C ALA A 180 -8.44 -24.53 -22.14
N MET A 181 -9.60 -24.25 -22.74
CA MET A 181 -9.74 -24.04 -24.18
C MET A 181 -9.06 -22.74 -24.61
N GLY A 182 -9.29 -21.63 -23.90
CA GLY A 182 -8.64 -20.34 -24.16
C GLY A 182 -7.14 -20.38 -23.94
N ALA A 183 -6.67 -21.13 -22.94
CA ALA A 183 -5.26 -21.43 -22.76
C ALA A 183 -4.65 -22.16 -23.96
N SER A 184 -5.38 -23.13 -24.53
CA SER A 184 -4.95 -23.86 -25.74
C SER A 184 -4.86 -22.97 -26.99
N TYR A 185 -5.73 -21.95 -27.10
CA TYR A 185 -5.65 -20.97 -28.18
C TYR A 185 -4.47 -20.01 -28.02
N PHE A 186 -4.16 -19.58 -26.80
CA PHE A 186 -2.91 -18.86 -26.54
C PHE A 186 -1.69 -19.73 -26.87
N GLY A 187 -1.70 -21.01 -26.52
CA GLY A 187 -0.64 -21.94 -26.91
C GLY A 187 -0.49 -22.03 -28.43
N SER A 188 -1.59 -22.25 -29.16
CA SER A 188 -1.61 -22.34 -30.62
C SER A 188 -1.08 -21.06 -31.30
N GLY A 189 -1.37 -19.88 -30.73
CA GLY A 189 -0.80 -18.61 -31.18
C GLY A 189 0.70 -18.50 -30.92
N LEU A 190 1.11 -18.69 -29.66
CA LEU A 190 2.50 -18.60 -29.20
C LEU A 190 3.45 -19.55 -29.95
N ALA A 191 2.95 -20.72 -30.37
CA ALA A 191 3.71 -21.70 -31.14
C ALA A 191 4.29 -21.17 -32.48
N ASN A 192 3.77 -20.04 -32.99
CA ASN A 192 4.26 -19.37 -34.21
C ASN A 192 5.22 -18.20 -33.90
N CYS A 193 5.32 -17.76 -32.65
CA CYS A 193 6.20 -16.66 -32.21
C CYS A 193 7.66 -17.14 -32.02
N ILE A 194 8.23 -17.77 -33.05
CA ILE A 194 9.52 -18.49 -33.01
C ILE A 194 10.75 -17.60 -32.70
N ASN A 195 10.62 -16.29 -32.89
CA ASN A 195 11.69 -15.31 -32.63
C ASN A 195 11.64 -14.71 -31.22
N LEU A 196 10.74 -15.17 -30.34
CA LEU A 196 10.65 -14.67 -28.96
C LEU A 196 11.94 -14.94 -28.17
N SER A 197 12.56 -13.86 -27.71
CA SER A 197 13.67 -13.88 -26.75
C SER A 197 13.21 -13.62 -25.32
N SER A 198 12.04 -12.99 -25.14
CA SER A 198 11.39 -12.75 -23.84
C SER A 198 9.87 -12.94 -23.91
N LEU A 199 9.34 -13.72 -22.95
CA LEU A 199 7.90 -13.94 -22.79
C LEU A 199 7.49 -13.71 -21.33
N THR A 200 6.47 -12.87 -21.13
CA THR A 200 5.74 -12.75 -19.87
C THR A 200 4.27 -13.06 -20.11
N LEU A 201 3.74 -14.07 -19.41
CA LEU A 201 2.33 -14.46 -19.46
C LEU A 201 1.79 -14.53 -18.03
N ASP A 202 0.94 -13.57 -17.67
CA ASP A 202 0.26 -13.48 -16.37
C ASP A 202 -1.21 -13.90 -16.52
N LEU A 203 -1.49 -15.16 -16.21
CA LEU A 203 -2.81 -15.80 -16.24
C LEU A 203 -3.30 -16.12 -14.82
N ASN A 204 -2.77 -15.46 -13.78
CA ASN A 204 -3.19 -15.70 -12.40
C ASN A 204 -4.71 -15.53 -12.22
N SER A 205 -5.35 -16.38 -11.41
CA SER A 205 -6.78 -16.29 -11.10
C SER A 205 -7.66 -16.38 -12.34
N ASN A 206 -7.54 -17.50 -13.06
CA ASN A 206 -8.38 -17.95 -14.16
C ASN A 206 -8.81 -19.42 -13.89
N GLN A 207 -9.23 -20.19 -14.90
CA GLN A 207 -9.75 -21.56 -14.79
C GLN A 207 -8.98 -22.53 -15.72
N ILE A 208 -7.68 -22.29 -15.89
CA ILE A 208 -6.83 -22.92 -16.93
C ILE A 208 -6.79 -24.45 -16.85
N GLY A 209 -6.73 -25.03 -15.65
CA GLY A 209 -6.68 -26.49 -15.44
C GLY A 209 -5.46 -27.19 -16.07
N ASP A 210 -5.47 -28.53 -16.04
CA ASP A 210 -4.35 -29.34 -16.52
C ASP A 210 -4.16 -29.33 -18.03
N GLU A 211 -5.25 -29.44 -18.78
CA GLU A 211 -5.22 -29.44 -20.25
C GLU A 211 -4.72 -28.10 -20.78
N GLY A 212 -5.23 -26.98 -20.25
CA GLY A 212 -4.79 -25.64 -20.63
C GLY A 212 -3.31 -25.39 -20.30
N ALA A 213 -2.86 -25.83 -19.13
CA ALA A 213 -1.45 -25.75 -18.76
C ALA A 213 -0.56 -26.59 -19.69
N SER A 214 -1.00 -27.79 -20.06
CA SER A 214 -0.28 -28.69 -20.98
C SER A 214 -0.18 -28.11 -22.39
N CYS A 215 -1.26 -27.52 -22.91
CA CYS A 215 -1.29 -26.85 -24.22
C CYS A 215 -0.42 -25.58 -24.24
N LEU A 216 -0.42 -24.79 -23.17
CA LEU A 216 0.52 -23.67 -23.00
C LEU A 216 1.97 -24.16 -22.97
N GLY A 217 2.23 -25.28 -22.31
CA GLY A 217 3.51 -25.98 -22.34
C GLY A 217 3.93 -26.27 -23.78
N SER A 218 3.14 -27.07 -24.51
CA SER A 218 3.46 -27.54 -25.85
C SER A 218 3.71 -26.43 -26.88
N ALA A 219 3.29 -25.19 -26.62
CA ALA A 219 3.63 -24.04 -27.45
C ALA A 219 5.07 -23.55 -27.26
N LEU A 220 5.57 -23.59 -26.02
CA LEU A 220 6.89 -23.08 -25.65
C LEU A 220 8.04 -23.88 -26.27
N THR A 221 7.80 -25.11 -26.73
CA THR A 221 8.79 -25.92 -27.45
C THR A 221 9.29 -25.26 -28.73
N ASN A 222 8.46 -24.41 -29.35
CA ASN A 222 8.81 -23.69 -30.57
C ASN A 222 9.52 -22.36 -30.29
N CYS A 223 9.44 -21.84 -29.06
CA CYS A 223 10.12 -20.63 -28.62
C CYS A 223 11.59 -20.92 -28.24
N ILE A 224 12.35 -21.57 -29.14
CA ILE A 224 13.72 -22.04 -28.87
C ILE A 224 14.73 -20.91 -28.56
N ASN A 225 14.43 -19.68 -28.97
CA ASN A 225 15.26 -18.49 -28.75
C ASN A 225 15.01 -17.83 -27.38
N LEU A 226 14.11 -18.38 -26.57
CA LEU A 226 13.64 -17.77 -25.34
C LEU A 226 14.73 -17.76 -24.26
N SER A 227 15.20 -16.55 -23.95
CA SER A 227 16.23 -16.28 -22.92
C SER A 227 15.63 -15.89 -21.57
N ASN A 228 14.40 -15.36 -21.59
CA ASN A 228 13.65 -14.87 -20.43
C ASN A 228 12.19 -15.38 -20.48
N LEU A 229 11.74 -16.10 -19.45
CA LEU A 229 10.36 -16.54 -19.32
C LEU A 229 9.80 -16.16 -17.95
N THR A 230 8.66 -15.49 -17.93
CA THR A 230 7.83 -15.29 -16.74
C THR A 230 6.44 -15.86 -17.01
N LEU A 231 6.11 -17.00 -16.41
CA LEU A 231 4.79 -17.62 -16.50
C LEU A 231 4.14 -17.64 -15.12
N LYS A 232 3.00 -16.96 -14.98
CA LYS A 232 2.28 -16.86 -13.70
C LYS A 232 0.88 -17.44 -13.84
N LEU A 233 0.62 -18.48 -13.07
CA LEU A 233 -0.56 -19.34 -13.12
C LEU A 233 -1.10 -19.62 -11.70
N ARG A 234 -0.89 -18.73 -10.73
CA ARG A 234 -1.44 -18.84 -9.37
C ARG A 234 -2.97 -18.91 -9.40
N TYR A 235 -3.61 -19.77 -8.62
CA TYR A 235 -5.08 -19.96 -8.59
C TYR A 235 -5.66 -20.28 -9.98
N ASN A 236 -5.37 -21.46 -10.51
CA ASN A 236 -5.84 -21.93 -11.83
C ASN A 236 -6.30 -23.40 -11.87
N GLN A 237 -6.38 -24.08 -10.71
CA GLN A 237 -6.84 -25.48 -10.60
C GLN A 237 -5.93 -26.46 -11.38
N ILE A 238 -4.62 -26.16 -11.46
CA ILE A 238 -3.62 -27.01 -12.13
C ILE A 238 -3.20 -28.16 -11.20
N GLY A 239 -3.29 -29.39 -11.67
CA GLY A 239 -2.80 -30.60 -11.00
C GLY A 239 -1.41 -31.03 -11.47
N ALA A 240 -1.02 -32.25 -11.09
CA ALA A 240 0.25 -32.85 -11.49
C ALA A 240 0.41 -32.95 -13.02
N MET A 241 -0.67 -33.26 -13.74
CA MET A 241 -0.64 -33.46 -15.19
C MET A 241 -0.34 -32.16 -15.95
N GLY A 242 -0.94 -31.04 -15.56
CA GLY A 242 -0.66 -29.72 -16.16
C GLY A 242 0.72 -29.18 -15.78
N ALA A 243 1.16 -29.45 -14.55
CA ALA A 243 2.54 -29.18 -14.13
C ALA A 243 3.55 -29.97 -14.98
N SER A 244 3.26 -31.23 -15.26
CA SER A 244 4.05 -32.10 -16.16
C SER A 244 4.07 -31.60 -17.60
N GLY A 245 2.91 -31.23 -18.15
CA GLY A 245 2.79 -30.68 -19.51
C GLY A 245 3.59 -29.38 -19.70
N LEU A 246 3.54 -28.47 -18.72
CA LEU A 246 4.40 -27.28 -18.68
C LEU A 246 5.89 -27.67 -18.62
N GLY A 247 6.27 -28.53 -17.66
CA GLY A 247 7.66 -28.94 -17.44
C GLY A 247 8.29 -29.55 -18.69
N SER A 248 7.66 -30.60 -19.24
CA SER A 248 8.14 -31.35 -20.42
C SER A 248 8.50 -30.47 -21.61
N SER A 249 7.82 -29.33 -21.74
CA SER A 249 8.04 -28.38 -22.83
C SER A 249 9.17 -27.40 -22.54
N LEU A 250 9.32 -26.94 -21.28
CA LEU A 250 10.42 -26.08 -20.83
C LEU A 250 11.80 -26.71 -21.04
N ALA A 251 11.89 -28.05 -21.03
CA ALA A 251 13.12 -28.77 -21.34
C ALA A 251 13.73 -28.42 -22.71
N ASN A 252 12.90 -27.96 -23.67
CA ASN A 252 13.36 -27.55 -25.00
C ASN A 252 13.82 -26.07 -25.06
N CYS A 253 13.52 -25.26 -24.05
CA CYS A 253 13.97 -23.88 -23.92
C CYS A 253 15.42 -23.81 -23.44
N ILE A 254 16.36 -24.46 -24.14
CA ILE A 254 17.76 -24.63 -23.70
C ILE A 254 18.54 -23.32 -23.55
N ASN A 255 18.10 -22.24 -24.20
CA ASN A 255 18.70 -20.90 -24.11
C ASN A 255 18.19 -20.08 -22.91
N LEU A 256 17.31 -20.64 -22.08
CA LEU A 256 16.67 -19.94 -20.99
C LEU A 256 17.67 -19.62 -19.87
N SER A 257 17.91 -18.33 -19.67
CA SER A 257 18.83 -17.79 -18.66
C SER A 257 18.09 -17.31 -17.40
N ASN A 258 16.82 -16.94 -17.56
CA ASN A 258 15.94 -16.37 -16.55
C ASN A 258 14.57 -17.04 -16.61
N LEU A 259 14.18 -17.78 -15.57
CA LEU A 259 12.84 -18.38 -15.45
C LEU A 259 12.13 -17.89 -14.18
N LYS A 260 10.89 -17.44 -14.33
CA LYS A 260 9.96 -17.14 -13.23
C LYS A 260 8.66 -17.89 -13.45
N LEU A 261 8.54 -19.07 -12.84
CA LEU A 261 7.32 -19.90 -12.88
C LEU A 261 6.58 -19.78 -11.55
N ASN A 262 5.35 -19.27 -11.56
CA ASN A 262 4.52 -19.17 -10.36
C ASN A 262 3.23 -19.98 -10.51
N LEU A 263 3.22 -21.15 -9.88
CA LEU A 263 2.13 -22.11 -9.79
C LEU A 263 1.53 -22.19 -8.38
N SER A 264 1.78 -21.21 -7.50
CA SER A 264 1.27 -21.22 -6.12
C SER A 264 -0.27 -21.34 -6.07
N TYR A 265 -0.83 -21.97 -5.03
CA TYR A 265 -2.27 -22.16 -4.85
C TYR A 265 -2.97 -22.80 -6.05
N ASN A 266 -2.45 -23.96 -6.45
CA ASN A 266 -3.08 -24.90 -7.36
C ASN A 266 -3.23 -26.26 -6.64
N GLN A 267 -3.48 -27.35 -7.37
CA GLN A 267 -3.79 -28.68 -6.83
C GLN A 267 -2.72 -29.70 -7.26
N ILE A 268 -1.47 -29.26 -7.32
CA ILE A 268 -0.39 -29.99 -8.01
C ILE A 268 -0.10 -31.35 -7.35
N GLY A 269 -0.16 -31.45 -6.02
CA GLY A 269 0.09 -32.69 -5.30
C GLY A 269 1.52 -33.26 -5.50
N ASP A 270 1.71 -34.50 -5.08
CA ASP A 270 3.06 -35.08 -4.90
C ASP A 270 3.79 -35.40 -6.21
N GLU A 271 3.08 -35.79 -7.27
CA GLU A 271 3.70 -36.18 -8.55
C GLU A 271 4.22 -34.96 -9.37
N GLY A 272 3.56 -33.81 -9.24
CA GLY A 272 3.82 -32.65 -10.10
C GLY A 272 5.21 -32.00 -9.98
N PRO A 273 5.81 -31.86 -8.77
CA PRO A 273 7.19 -31.38 -8.62
C PRO A 273 8.22 -32.31 -9.26
N SER A 274 7.96 -33.63 -9.33
CA SER A 274 8.89 -34.56 -9.97
C SER A 274 8.94 -34.38 -11.48
N CYS A 275 7.77 -34.19 -12.11
CA CYS A 275 7.65 -33.87 -13.54
C CYS A 275 8.21 -32.48 -13.87
N LEU A 276 7.94 -31.45 -13.05
CA LEU A 276 8.54 -30.12 -13.22
C LEU A 276 10.06 -30.14 -13.06
N GLY A 277 10.57 -30.95 -12.13
CA GLY A 277 11.99 -30.98 -11.82
C GLY A 277 12.83 -31.76 -12.84
N SER A 278 12.40 -32.96 -13.21
CA SER A 278 13.06 -33.79 -14.23
C SER A 278 13.25 -33.07 -15.57
N THR A 279 12.44 -32.04 -15.82
CA THR A 279 12.42 -31.27 -17.06
C THR A 279 13.21 -29.97 -16.95
N LEU A 280 13.12 -29.26 -15.81
CA LEU A 280 14.00 -28.13 -15.45
C LEU A 280 15.49 -28.51 -15.42
N ALA A 281 15.84 -29.78 -15.17
CA ALA A 281 17.20 -30.31 -15.25
C ALA A 281 17.90 -30.02 -16.60
N ASN A 282 17.14 -29.89 -17.69
CA ASN A 282 17.69 -29.59 -19.02
C ASN A 282 17.97 -28.10 -19.26
N CYS A 283 17.46 -27.21 -18.40
CA CYS A 283 17.65 -25.76 -18.49
C CYS A 283 19.01 -25.35 -17.88
N ILE A 284 20.10 -25.98 -18.33
CA ILE A 284 21.46 -25.86 -17.76
C ILE A 284 22.05 -24.42 -17.81
N ASN A 285 21.50 -23.56 -18.67
CA ASN A 285 21.91 -22.16 -18.81
C ASN A 285 21.20 -21.20 -17.83
N LEU A 286 20.31 -21.70 -16.97
CA LEU A 286 19.63 -20.88 -15.96
C LEU A 286 20.63 -20.26 -14.99
N SER A 287 20.66 -18.93 -15.00
CA SER A 287 21.38 -18.10 -14.03
C SER A 287 20.45 -17.58 -12.93
N ASN A 288 19.16 -17.45 -13.24
CA ASN A 288 18.12 -16.91 -12.38
C ASN A 288 16.87 -17.81 -12.44
N LEU A 289 16.49 -18.40 -11.31
CA LEU A 289 15.26 -19.19 -11.17
C LEU A 289 14.38 -18.63 -10.04
N THR A 290 13.12 -18.35 -10.35
CA THR A 290 12.05 -18.15 -9.37
C THR A 290 10.97 -19.20 -9.59
N LEU A 291 10.80 -20.10 -8.62
CA LEU A 291 9.76 -21.13 -8.64
C LEU A 291 8.81 -20.91 -7.44
N GLY A 292 7.55 -20.60 -7.75
CA GLY A 292 6.47 -20.43 -6.78
C GLY A 292 5.55 -21.63 -6.79
N LEU A 293 5.55 -22.40 -5.69
CA LEU A 293 4.76 -23.61 -5.46
C LEU A 293 4.04 -23.58 -4.09
N HIS A 294 3.92 -22.41 -3.46
CA HIS A 294 3.29 -22.27 -2.15
C HIS A 294 1.81 -22.72 -2.20
N GLY A 295 1.34 -23.53 -1.25
CA GLY A 295 -0.07 -23.92 -1.17
C GLY A 295 -0.53 -24.86 -2.29
N ASN A 296 0.24 -25.91 -2.58
CA ASN A 296 -0.05 -26.90 -3.64
C ASN A 296 -0.30 -28.32 -3.12
N GLU A 297 -0.48 -28.45 -1.80
CA GLU A 297 -0.69 -29.74 -1.12
C GLU A 297 0.49 -30.72 -1.30
N LEU A 298 1.70 -30.21 -1.58
CA LEU A 298 2.90 -31.03 -1.78
C LEU A 298 3.26 -31.79 -0.50
N GLY A 299 3.25 -33.13 -0.57
CA GLY A 299 3.33 -34.03 0.57
C GLY A 299 4.46 -35.06 0.51
N TYR A 300 4.11 -36.30 0.84
CA TYR A 300 5.05 -37.33 1.28
C TYR A 300 5.98 -37.85 0.18
N GLU A 301 5.54 -37.98 -1.08
CA GLU A 301 6.27 -38.85 -2.01
C GLU A 301 7.36 -38.17 -2.88
N ASP A 302 7.16 -37.02 -3.56
CA ASP A 302 8.14 -36.61 -4.59
C ASP A 302 8.40 -35.10 -4.87
N VAL A 303 9.24 -34.47 -4.03
CA VAL A 303 10.06 -33.31 -4.45
C VAL A 303 11.42 -33.71 -5.05
N SER A 304 11.71 -35.01 -5.18
CA SER A 304 13.03 -35.54 -5.59
C SER A 304 13.38 -35.17 -7.04
N GLY A 305 12.39 -35.02 -7.93
CA GLY A 305 12.65 -34.50 -9.27
C GLY A 305 13.06 -33.02 -9.25
N LEU A 306 12.47 -32.17 -8.39
CA LEU A 306 12.89 -30.76 -8.26
C LEU A 306 14.31 -30.66 -7.69
N VAL A 307 14.64 -31.55 -6.75
CA VAL A 307 15.99 -31.75 -6.20
C VAL A 307 16.98 -32.13 -7.31
N SER A 308 16.60 -33.10 -8.15
CA SER A 308 17.37 -33.50 -9.33
C SER A 308 17.54 -32.36 -10.34
N ALA A 309 16.57 -31.46 -10.47
CA ALA A 309 16.66 -30.27 -11.33
C ALA A 309 17.76 -29.31 -10.85
N LEU A 310 17.66 -28.89 -9.58
CA LEU A 310 18.55 -27.90 -8.98
C LEU A 310 20.00 -28.39 -8.99
N ALA A 311 20.22 -29.70 -8.84
CA ALA A 311 21.54 -30.31 -8.95
C ALA A 311 22.19 -30.17 -10.34
N ASN A 312 21.39 -30.08 -11.42
CA ASN A 312 21.88 -29.91 -12.79
C ASN A 312 21.99 -28.43 -13.21
N CYS A 313 21.26 -27.52 -12.57
CA CYS A 313 21.30 -26.08 -12.83
C CYS A 313 22.53 -25.39 -12.19
N ILE A 314 23.74 -25.90 -12.47
CA ILE A 314 25.01 -25.47 -11.85
C ILE A 314 25.37 -24.00 -12.07
N ASN A 315 24.78 -23.34 -13.06
CA ASN A 315 25.00 -21.92 -13.38
C ASN A 315 24.10 -20.95 -12.57
N LEU A 316 23.22 -21.47 -11.70
CA LEU A 316 22.34 -20.63 -10.88
C LEU A 316 23.15 -19.73 -9.94
N SER A 317 23.01 -18.42 -10.15
CA SER A 317 23.54 -17.37 -9.29
C SER A 317 22.46 -16.78 -8.38
N ASN A 318 21.18 -16.91 -8.78
CA ASN A 318 20.01 -16.41 -8.08
C ASN A 318 18.90 -17.48 -8.05
N LEU A 319 18.46 -17.88 -6.86
CA LEU A 319 17.36 -18.82 -6.67
C LEU A 319 16.33 -18.22 -5.71
N THR A 320 15.06 -18.25 -6.11
CA THR A 320 13.91 -17.99 -5.24
C THR A 320 12.96 -19.16 -5.32
N LEU A 321 12.83 -19.92 -4.24
CA LEU A 321 11.99 -21.11 -4.16
C LEU A 321 10.95 -20.90 -3.06
N LYS A 322 9.67 -20.91 -3.43
CA LYS A 322 8.54 -20.74 -2.49
C LYS A 322 7.73 -22.01 -2.41
N LEU A 323 7.90 -22.73 -1.31
CA LEU A 323 7.34 -24.05 -1.02
C LEU A 323 6.48 -24.03 0.26
N GLY A 324 6.18 -22.86 0.82
CA GLY A 324 5.36 -22.75 2.02
C GLY A 324 3.89 -23.21 1.86
N GLY A 325 3.18 -23.43 2.96
CA GLY A 325 1.77 -23.86 2.96
C GLY A 325 1.57 -25.24 2.35
N ASN A 326 2.52 -26.15 2.53
CA ASN A 326 2.52 -27.50 2.01
C ASN A 326 2.68 -28.50 3.18
N ASN A 327 2.86 -29.79 2.87
CA ASN A 327 3.07 -30.86 3.83
C ASN A 327 4.50 -31.41 3.77
N ILE A 328 5.52 -30.56 3.54
CA ILE A 328 6.92 -30.99 3.43
C ILE A 328 7.45 -31.43 4.80
N HIS A 329 7.93 -32.66 4.88
CA HIS A 329 8.52 -33.29 6.08
C HIS A 329 10.06 -33.28 6.03
N ASP A 330 10.70 -33.77 7.10
CA ASP A 330 12.17 -33.81 7.25
C ASP A 330 12.92 -34.36 6.04
N GLU A 331 12.60 -35.58 5.61
CA GLU A 331 13.24 -36.25 4.46
C GLU A 331 13.31 -35.35 3.21
N LYS A 332 12.22 -34.64 2.93
CA LYS A 332 12.08 -33.79 1.74
C LYS A 332 12.79 -32.44 1.89
N ALA A 333 13.00 -31.97 3.12
CA ALA A 333 13.91 -30.85 3.39
C ALA A 333 15.39 -31.28 3.30
N SER A 334 15.74 -32.51 3.71
CA SER A 334 17.07 -33.11 3.54
C SER A 334 17.42 -33.32 2.06
N ASP A 335 16.47 -33.80 1.25
CA ASP A 335 16.62 -33.91 -0.21
C ASP A 335 16.88 -32.51 -0.83
N LEU A 336 16.14 -31.48 -0.39
CA LEU A 336 16.34 -30.10 -0.84
C LEU A 336 17.70 -29.53 -0.43
N GLY A 337 18.19 -29.82 0.78
CA GLY A 337 19.56 -29.52 1.19
C GLY A 337 20.59 -30.15 0.25
N SER A 338 20.43 -31.45 -0.01
CA SER A 338 21.31 -32.23 -0.90
C SER A 338 21.32 -31.68 -2.34
N ALA A 339 20.19 -31.15 -2.83
CA ALA A 339 20.11 -30.45 -4.10
C ALA A 339 20.94 -29.15 -4.11
N LEU A 340 20.67 -28.29 -3.12
CA LEU A 340 21.27 -26.96 -2.99
C LEU A 340 22.78 -27.03 -2.82
N ALA A 341 23.30 -28.12 -2.25
CA ALA A 341 24.74 -28.36 -2.13
C ALA A 341 25.48 -28.34 -3.47
N ASN A 342 24.81 -28.69 -4.58
CA ASN A 342 25.37 -28.67 -5.92
C ASN A 342 25.28 -27.29 -6.60
N CYS A 343 24.47 -26.37 -6.07
CA CYS A 343 24.32 -24.99 -6.56
C CYS A 343 25.49 -24.09 -6.10
N ILE A 344 26.74 -24.50 -6.36
CA ILE A 344 27.94 -23.85 -5.81
C ILE A 344 28.14 -22.39 -6.26
N ASN A 345 27.56 -21.98 -7.38
CA ASN A 345 27.61 -20.61 -7.91
C ASN A 345 26.54 -19.68 -7.33
N LEU A 346 25.70 -20.18 -6.43
CA LEU A 346 24.57 -19.45 -5.87
C LEU A 346 25.05 -18.29 -4.99
N SER A 347 24.74 -17.06 -5.42
CA SER A 347 25.11 -15.83 -4.72
C SER A 347 23.95 -15.26 -3.89
N ASN A 348 22.72 -15.52 -4.31
CA ASN A 348 21.48 -15.05 -3.68
C ASN A 348 20.46 -16.18 -3.60
N LEU A 349 20.03 -16.54 -2.38
CA LEU A 349 18.96 -17.50 -2.14
C LEU A 349 17.83 -16.86 -1.34
N THR A 350 16.61 -17.00 -1.84
CA THR A 350 15.38 -16.89 -1.04
C THR A 350 14.68 -18.24 -1.02
N LEU A 351 14.62 -18.86 0.15
CA LEU A 351 13.93 -20.12 0.38
C LEU A 351 12.79 -19.91 1.39
N ASP A 352 11.57 -20.13 0.94
CA ASP A 352 10.35 -19.86 1.69
C ASP A 352 9.59 -21.17 1.91
N LEU A 353 9.78 -21.77 3.08
CA LEU A 353 9.29 -23.08 3.52
C LEU A 353 8.27 -22.96 4.66
N ASN A 354 7.65 -21.80 4.85
CA ASN A 354 6.77 -21.58 5.99
C ASN A 354 5.51 -22.46 5.97
N ASN A 355 4.90 -22.77 7.11
CA ASN A 355 3.69 -23.60 7.21
C ASN A 355 3.88 -24.95 6.49
N ASN A 356 4.75 -25.78 7.07
CA ASN A 356 5.11 -27.12 6.62
C ASN A 356 5.29 -28.03 7.85
N LYS A 357 5.92 -29.19 7.68
CA LYS A 357 6.14 -30.22 8.71
C LYS A 357 7.61 -30.58 8.87
N ILE A 358 8.50 -29.61 8.64
CA ILE A 358 9.94 -29.79 8.78
C ILE A 358 10.28 -29.79 10.28
N GLY A 359 10.91 -30.86 10.73
CA GLY A 359 11.43 -31.06 12.08
C GLY A 359 12.92 -30.75 12.18
N ALA A 360 13.57 -31.33 13.19
CA ALA A 360 14.97 -31.04 13.51
C ALA A 360 15.95 -31.57 12.46
N ILE A 361 15.67 -32.75 11.89
CA ILE A 361 16.59 -33.44 10.97
C ILE A 361 16.65 -32.70 9.64
N GLY A 362 15.49 -32.42 9.04
CA GLY A 362 15.38 -31.74 7.76
C GLY A 362 15.87 -30.30 7.81
N SER A 363 15.69 -29.60 8.93
CA SER A 363 16.29 -28.27 9.16
C SER A 363 17.83 -28.34 9.19
N SER A 364 18.38 -29.35 9.84
CA SER A 364 19.84 -29.56 9.96
C SER A 364 20.49 -29.97 8.64
N ASP A 365 19.84 -30.87 7.90
CA ASP A 365 20.32 -31.34 6.59
C ASP A 365 20.16 -30.25 5.53
N LEU A 366 19.09 -29.45 5.57
CA LEU A 366 18.94 -28.27 4.74
C LEU A 366 20.10 -27.29 4.96
N GLY A 367 20.46 -27.01 6.22
CA GLY A 367 21.62 -26.20 6.54
C GLY A 367 22.92 -26.80 6.01
N SER A 368 23.11 -28.11 6.18
CA SER A 368 24.29 -28.85 5.70
C SER A 368 24.41 -28.79 4.17
N GLY A 369 23.29 -28.76 3.46
CA GLY A 369 23.23 -28.45 2.05
C GLY A 369 23.71 -27.04 1.72
N LEU A 370 23.10 -26.03 2.36
CA LEU A 370 23.40 -24.61 2.19
C LEU A 370 24.86 -24.24 2.49
N ALA A 371 25.52 -24.97 3.41
CA ALA A 371 26.93 -24.81 3.72
C ALA A 371 27.86 -24.96 2.50
N ASN A 372 27.46 -25.75 1.50
CA ASN A 372 28.23 -25.95 0.27
C ASN A 372 27.99 -24.85 -0.79
N CYS A 373 27.00 -23.98 -0.60
CA CYS A 373 26.82 -22.78 -1.41
C CYS A 373 27.87 -21.71 -1.03
N ILE A 374 29.15 -21.99 -1.27
CA ILE A 374 30.28 -21.19 -0.77
C ILE A 374 30.29 -19.73 -1.25
N ASN A 375 29.64 -19.42 -2.38
CA ASN A 375 29.51 -18.08 -2.94
C ASN A 375 28.29 -17.30 -2.42
N LEU A 376 27.51 -17.89 -1.50
CA LEU A 376 26.26 -17.31 -1.00
C LEU A 376 26.53 -16.05 -0.19
N SER A 377 26.09 -14.91 -0.71
CA SER A 377 26.26 -13.57 -0.14
C SER A 377 24.98 -13.03 0.51
N ASN A 378 23.82 -13.45 -0.01
CA ASN A 378 22.49 -13.13 0.51
C ASN A 378 21.68 -14.40 0.72
N LEU A 379 21.26 -14.65 1.97
CA LEU A 379 20.33 -15.73 2.31
C LEU A 379 19.10 -15.17 3.01
N LYS A 380 17.93 -15.43 2.44
CA LYS A 380 16.64 -15.33 3.13
C LYS A 380 16.03 -16.71 3.26
N LEU A 381 15.87 -17.18 4.49
CA LEU A 381 15.27 -18.46 4.81
C LEU A 381 14.08 -18.26 5.77
N ASN A 382 12.90 -18.68 5.33
CA ASN A 382 11.68 -18.62 6.12
C ASN A 382 11.21 -20.04 6.46
N LEU A 383 11.29 -20.38 7.74
CA LEU A 383 10.86 -21.66 8.32
C LEU A 383 9.74 -21.47 9.35
N LEU A 384 9.03 -20.32 9.34
CA LEU A 384 7.88 -20.09 10.22
C LEU A 384 6.85 -21.21 10.11
N GLU A 385 6.14 -21.52 11.20
CA GLU A 385 5.08 -22.54 11.23
C GLU A 385 5.60 -23.94 10.80
N ASN A 386 6.78 -24.30 11.29
CA ASN A 386 7.36 -25.66 11.22
C ASN A 386 7.64 -26.22 12.62
N GLU A 387 8.18 -27.44 12.70
CA GLU A 387 8.38 -28.22 13.93
C GLU A 387 9.88 -28.39 14.27
N ILE A 388 10.72 -27.46 13.80
CA ILE A 388 12.20 -27.57 13.78
C ILE A 388 12.88 -27.78 15.14
N GLY A 389 12.29 -27.28 16.23
CA GLY A 389 12.89 -27.33 17.57
C GLY A 389 14.24 -26.64 17.71
N ASP A 390 14.85 -26.84 18.87
CA ASP A 390 16.17 -26.30 19.21
C ASP A 390 17.29 -26.96 18.39
N GLU A 391 17.29 -28.30 18.31
CA GLU A 391 18.27 -29.09 17.55
C GLU A 391 18.29 -28.70 16.06
N GLY A 392 17.11 -28.51 15.44
CA GLY A 392 17.02 -28.11 14.04
C GLY A 392 17.51 -26.69 13.77
N ALA A 393 17.34 -25.77 14.72
CA ALA A 393 17.88 -24.41 14.63
C ALA A 393 19.41 -24.40 14.81
N LEU A 394 19.94 -25.18 15.77
CA LEU A 394 21.37 -25.37 15.98
C LEU A 394 22.03 -25.96 14.73
N GLY A 395 21.50 -27.06 14.20
CA GLY A 395 22.07 -27.76 13.05
C GLY A 395 22.07 -26.90 11.80
N LEU A 396 20.94 -26.27 11.50
CA LEU A 396 20.77 -25.32 10.39
C LEU A 396 21.86 -24.25 10.41
N VAL A 397 21.98 -23.53 11.52
CA VAL A 397 22.86 -22.35 11.57
C VAL A 397 24.33 -22.72 11.80
N SER A 398 24.60 -23.84 12.49
CA SER A 398 25.96 -24.37 12.58
C SER A 398 26.52 -24.71 11.19
N ALA A 399 25.68 -25.21 10.29
CA ALA A 399 26.08 -25.43 8.92
C ALA A 399 26.22 -24.11 8.13
N LEU A 400 25.29 -23.16 8.28
CA LEU A 400 25.40 -21.82 7.66
C LEU A 400 26.66 -21.04 8.09
N SER A 401 27.28 -21.38 9.21
CA SER A 401 28.57 -20.78 9.60
C SER A 401 29.73 -21.05 8.64
N ASN A 402 29.59 -22.06 7.76
CA ASN A 402 30.55 -22.33 6.69
C ASN A 402 30.36 -21.44 5.45
N CYS A 403 29.25 -20.70 5.34
CA CYS A 403 28.99 -19.74 4.27
C CYS A 403 29.84 -18.45 4.48
N ILE A 404 31.16 -18.56 4.32
CA ILE A 404 32.11 -17.48 4.66
C ILE A 404 31.87 -16.15 3.92
N ASN A 405 31.21 -16.18 2.76
CA ASN A 405 30.89 -14.99 1.97
C ASN A 405 29.53 -14.35 2.32
N LEU A 406 28.81 -14.89 3.32
CA LEU A 406 27.48 -14.43 3.69
C LEU A 406 27.54 -13.04 4.36
N LEU A 407 27.07 -12.02 3.65
CA LEU A 407 27.03 -10.64 4.10
C LEU A 407 25.67 -10.27 4.69
N ASN A 408 24.60 -10.87 4.16
CA ASN A 408 23.22 -10.53 4.45
C ASN A 408 22.41 -11.80 4.76
N LEU A 409 21.93 -11.90 6.00
CA LEU A 409 21.15 -13.05 6.47
C LEU A 409 19.79 -12.59 6.99
N THR A 410 18.73 -13.22 6.51
CA THR A 410 17.36 -13.05 7.02
C THR A 410 16.81 -14.42 7.40
N LEU A 411 16.59 -14.66 8.70
CA LEU A 411 16.02 -15.88 9.25
C LEU A 411 14.66 -15.59 9.90
N TYR A 412 13.67 -16.43 9.61
CA TYR A 412 12.39 -16.46 10.31
C TYR A 412 12.18 -17.87 10.91
N LEU A 413 12.09 -17.97 12.24
CA LEU A 413 12.17 -19.20 13.04
C LEU A 413 11.17 -19.17 14.24
N ASP A 414 9.92 -19.59 14.05
CA ASP A 414 8.88 -19.79 15.09
C ASP A 414 7.71 -20.62 14.49
N TYR A 415 6.56 -20.97 15.11
CA TYR A 415 5.88 -20.51 16.32
C TYR A 415 5.64 -21.70 17.28
N LYS A 416 6.48 -21.88 18.34
CA LYS A 416 6.22 -22.65 19.62
C LYS A 416 7.41 -23.40 20.27
N TYR A 417 8.49 -23.69 19.56
CA TYR A 417 9.38 -24.81 19.92
C TYR A 417 10.73 -24.44 20.53
N MET A 418 11.32 -23.29 20.19
CA MET A 418 12.66 -22.91 20.69
C MET A 418 12.61 -22.48 22.17
N ASN A 419 13.64 -22.87 22.91
CA ASN A 419 13.85 -22.56 24.31
C ASN A 419 15.21 -21.85 24.54
N ASP A 420 15.63 -21.70 25.80
CA ASP A 420 16.90 -21.07 26.16
C ASP A 420 18.14 -21.77 25.53
N GLU A 421 18.12 -23.09 25.40
CA GLU A 421 19.22 -23.88 24.83
C GLU A 421 19.37 -23.63 23.33
N GLY A 422 18.29 -23.77 22.54
CA GLY A 422 18.35 -23.52 21.09
C GLY A 422 18.63 -22.07 20.72
N ALA A 423 18.16 -21.09 21.51
CA ALA A 423 18.53 -19.69 21.31
C ALA A 423 20.02 -19.43 21.64
N SER A 424 20.56 -20.11 22.65
CA SER A 424 22.00 -20.05 22.98
C SER A 424 22.86 -20.66 21.86
N ASP A 425 22.43 -21.80 21.34
CA ASP A 425 23.09 -22.49 20.23
C ASP A 425 22.99 -21.73 18.90
N LEU A 426 21.83 -21.16 18.61
CA LEU A 426 21.61 -20.23 17.50
C LEU A 426 22.59 -19.05 17.57
N GLY A 427 22.79 -18.46 18.75
CA GLY A 427 23.81 -17.42 18.98
C GLY A 427 25.22 -17.91 18.70
N SER A 428 25.60 -19.02 19.32
CA SER A 428 26.91 -19.65 19.15
C SER A 428 27.24 -19.92 17.69
N ALA A 429 26.24 -20.34 16.91
CA ALA A 429 26.35 -20.58 15.48
C ALA A 429 26.39 -19.30 14.64
N LEU A 430 25.47 -18.34 14.86
CA LEU A 430 25.49 -17.05 14.16
C LEU A 430 26.80 -16.28 14.40
N GLY A 431 27.37 -16.36 15.60
CA GLY A 431 28.64 -15.74 15.95
C GLY A 431 29.88 -16.27 15.20
N LYS A 432 29.74 -17.36 14.45
CA LYS A 432 30.78 -17.83 13.51
C LYS A 432 30.65 -17.17 12.13
N CYS A 433 29.48 -16.60 11.79
CA CYS A 433 29.23 -15.86 10.56
C CYS A 433 29.83 -14.43 10.64
N ILE A 434 31.16 -14.35 10.85
CA ILE A 434 31.88 -13.11 11.19
C ILE A 434 31.78 -12.00 10.13
N ASN A 435 31.50 -12.36 8.88
CA ASN A 435 31.38 -11.43 7.76
C ASN A 435 29.98 -10.81 7.58
N LEU A 436 29.00 -11.19 8.41
CA LEU A 436 27.67 -10.58 8.37
C LEU A 436 27.74 -9.07 8.59
N SER A 437 27.14 -8.34 7.67
CA SER A 437 26.98 -6.89 7.68
C SER A 437 25.54 -6.47 7.98
N ASN A 438 24.57 -7.32 7.59
CA ASN A 438 23.15 -7.20 7.85
C ASN A 438 22.61 -8.53 8.39
N LEU A 439 21.92 -8.48 9.53
CA LEU A 439 21.15 -9.61 10.06
C LEU A 439 19.72 -9.17 10.37
N THR A 440 18.76 -9.97 9.90
CA THR A 440 17.37 -9.95 10.36
C THR A 440 17.05 -11.32 10.95
N LEU A 441 16.67 -11.36 12.23
CA LEU A 441 16.25 -12.55 12.93
C LEU A 441 14.87 -12.32 13.53
N ILE A 442 13.90 -13.14 13.10
CA ILE A 442 12.52 -13.12 13.60
C ILE A 442 12.26 -14.45 14.32
N ALA A 443 12.13 -14.38 15.65
CA ALA A 443 11.84 -15.50 16.55
C ALA A 443 10.83 -15.05 17.64
N CYS A 444 9.65 -14.61 17.16
CA CYS A 444 8.53 -14.18 17.98
C CYS A 444 7.54 -15.31 18.33
N GLY A 445 7.31 -15.53 19.63
CA GLY A 445 6.35 -16.52 20.13
C GLY A 445 6.93 -17.87 20.56
N ASN A 446 8.25 -17.95 20.73
CA ASN A 446 8.95 -19.08 21.29
C ASN A 446 8.85 -19.13 22.84
N LYS A 447 9.65 -19.99 23.47
CA LYS A 447 9.85 -20.07 24.93
C LYS A 447 11.26 -19.62 25.31
N ILE A 448 11.83 -18.66 24.59
CA ILE A 448 13.14 -18.10 24.91
C ILE A 448 13.00 -17.34 26.23
N GLY A 449 13.81 -17.71 27.21
CA GLY A 449 13.88 -17.10 28.52
C GLY A 449 15.08 -16.16 28.61
N ALA A 450 15.54 -15.96 29.84
CA ALA A 450 16.62 -15.03 30.11
C ALA A 450 18.02 -15.55 29.71
N VAL A 451 18.24 -16.87 29.55
CA VAL A 451 19.59 -17.39 29.29
C VAL A 451 19.87 -17.41 27.78
N GLY A 452 18.95 -17.95 27.00
CA GLY A 452 19.06 -18.07 25.54
C GLY A 452 19.08 -16.70 24.87
N ALA A 453 18.29 -15.75 25.37
CA ALA A 453 18.33 -14.34 25.00
C ALA A 453 19.75 -13.74 24.99
N VAL A 454 20.51 -14.02 26.06
CA VAL A 454 21.82 -13.42 26.31
C VAL A 454 22.87 -14.13 25.46
N SER A 455 22.86 -15.46 25.48
CA SER A 455 23.74 -16.27 24.65
C SER A 455 23.51 -16.03 23.14
N LEU A 456 22.27 -15.80 22.71
CA LEU A 456 21.93 -15.44 21.34
C LEU A 456 22.71 -14.19 20.91
N VAL A 457 22.60 -13.12 21.68
CA VAL A 457 23.21 -11.82 21.33
C VAL A 457 24.71 -11.77 21.62
N SER A 458 25.24 -12.46 22.63
CA SER A 458 26.69 -12.64 22.81
C SER A 458 27.31 -13.52 21.72
N GLY A 459 26.50 -14.36 21.08
CA GLY A 459 26.81 -14.95 19.79
C GLY A 459 27.04 -13.87 18.71
N LEU A 460 26.02 -13.04 18.49
CA LEU A 460 26.03 -11.93 17.52
C LEU A 460 27.12 -10.88 17.77
N GLY A 461 27.58 -10.73 19.01
CA GLY A 461 28.74 -9.91 19.37
C GLY A 461 30.01 -10.23 18.58
N LYS A 462 30.16 -11.47 18.13
CA LYS A 462 31.29 -11.95 17.33
C LYS A 462 31.20 -11.56 15.84
N CYS A 463 30.02 -11.16 15.36
CA CYS A 463 29.82 -10.63 14.00
C CYS A 463 30.34 -9.19 13.93
N THR A 464 31.65 -8.99 13.98
CA THR A 464 32.25 -7.65 14.12
C THR A 464 31.93 -6.71 12.96
N ASN A 465 31.55 -7.20 11.78
CA ASN A 465 31.17 -6.39 10.63
C ASN A 465 29.69 -5.95 10.64
N LEU A 466 28.91 -6.40 11.63
CA LEU A 466 27.48 -6.17 11.70
C LEU A 466 27.18 -4.68 11.93
N SER A 467 26.58 -4.07 10.91
CA SER A 467 26.19 -2.65 10.90
C SER A 467 24.69 -2.46 11.09
N ASN A 468 23.90 -3.41 10.58
CA ASN A 468 22.45 -3.38 10.60
C ASN A 468 21.92 -4.65 11.25
N LEU A 469 21.23 -4.50 12.38
CA LEU A 469 20.64 -5.61 13.13
C LEU A 469 19.15 -5.37 13.34
N ILE A 470 18.34 -6.32 12.89
CA ILE A 470 16.90 -6.40 13.17
C ILE A 470 16.67 -7.69 13.95
N ILE A 471 16.19 -7.56 15.18
CA ILE A 471 15.80 -8.67 16.04
C ILE A 471 14.35 -8.45 16.46
N ASN A 472 13.48 -9.41 16.13
CA ASN A 472 12.17 -9.50 16.74
C ASN A 472 12.11 -10.77 17.60
N LEU A 473 11.89 -10.58 18.90
CA LEU A 473 11.76 -11.61 19.92
C LEU A 473 10.45 -11.44 20.71
N ASP A 474 9.43 -10.83 20.10
CA ASP A 474 8.14 -10.55 20.74
C ASP A 474 7.49 -11.82 21.32
N VAL A 475 6.76 -11.67 22.42
CA VAL A 475 5.97 -12.75 23.06
C VAL A 475 6.83 -13.94 23.51
N ASN A 476 7.97 -13.66 24.16
CA ASN A 476 8.81 -14.65 24.83
C ASN A 476 8.70 -14.51 26.37
N GLN A 477 9.64 -15.08 27.13
CA GLN A 477 9.64 -15.11 28.61
C GLN A 477 10.90 -14.46 29.22
N PHE A 478 11.35 -13.35 28.62
CA PHE A 478 12.60 -12.66 28.99
C PHE A 478 12.65 -12.18 30.44
N GLY A 479 11.65 -11.39 30.85
CA GLY A 479 11.68 -10.62 32.09
C GLY A 479 12.92 -9.72 32.23
N ASP A 480 13.18 -9.28 33.47
CA ASP A 480 14.28 -8.35 33.77
C ASP A 480 15.66 -8.91 33.40
N LYS A 481 15.93 -10.18 33.72
CA LYS A 481 17.25 -10.79 33.50
C LYS A 481 17.60 -10.89 32.02
N GLY A 482 16.64 -11.30 31.18
CA GLY A 482 16.84 -11.42 29.74
C GLY A 482 17.13 -10.07 29.10
N ALA A 483 16.32 -9.05 29.40
CA ALA A 483 16.52 -7.70 28.88
C ALA A 483 17.85 -7.07 29.34
N SER A 484 18.22 -7.23 30.62
CA SER A 484 19.50 -6.72 31.12
C SER A 484 20.70 -7.39 30.43
N GLY A 485 20.68 -8.72 30.31
CA GLY A 485 21.76 -9.47 29.69
C GLY A 485 21.85 -9.24 28.17
N LEU A 486 20.72 -9.10 27.49
CA LEU A 486 20.69 -8.71 26.06
C LEU A 486 21.31 -7.33 25.87
N GLY A 487 21.07 -6.39 26.79
CA GLY A 487 21.81 -5.13 26.88
C GLY A 487 23.33 -5.36 26.96
N PHE A 488 23.80 -6.11 27.95
CA PHE A 488 25.24 -6.40 28.09
C PHE A 488 25.85 -7.05 26.84
N ALA A 489 25.11 -7.91 26.15
CA ALA A 489 25.56 -8.58 24.94
C ALA A 489 25.65 -7.65 23.71
N LEU A 490 24.69 -6.72 23.54
CA LEU A 490 24.72 -5.73 22.44
C LEU A 490 25.98 -4.85 22.41
N VAL A 491 26.67 -4.73 23.55
CA VAL A 491 27.95 -3.99 23.68
C VAL A 491 29.04 -4.56 22.76
N GLU A 492 29.00 -5.86 22.49
CA GLU A 492 29.97 -6.55 21.64
C GLU A 492 29.77 -6.21 20.15
N CYS A 493 28.57 -5.83 19.74
CA CYS A 493 28.21 -5.42 18.37
C CYS A 493 28.70 -3.98 18.06
N THR A 494 30.00 -3.73 18.19
CA THR A 494 30.65 -2.39 18.19
C THR A 494 30.54 -1.57 16.89
N ASN A 495 30.05 -2.17 15.79
CA ASN A 495 29.90 -1.52 14.49
C ASN A 495 28.45 -1.19 14.11
N LEU A 496 27.46 -1.45 14.98
CA LEU A 496 26.07 -1.14 14.71
C LEU A 496 25.84 0.36 14.48
N SER A 497 25.27 0.68 13.33
CA SER A 497 24.73 1.99 12.96
C SER A 497 23.20 1.99 12.95
N ASN A 498 22.57 0.84 12.64
CA ASN A 498 21.13 0.65 12.65
C ASN A 498 20.76 -0.55 13.56
N LEU A 499 19.92 -0.31 14.56
CA LEU A 499 19.35 -1.36 15.39
C LEU A 499 17.83 -1.24 15.43
N THR A 500 17.14 -2.34 15.11
CA THR A 500 15.73 -2.54 15.43
C THR A 500 15.62 -3.72 16.38
N LEU A 501 15.10 -3.48 17.59
CA LEU A 501 14.91 -4.50 18.62
C LEU A 501 13.46 -4.47 19.08
N SER A 502 12.76 -5.59 18.91
CA SER A 502 11.38 -5.78 19.39
C SER A 502 11.33 -6.83 20.48
N LEU A 503 10.77 -6.42 21.63
CA LEU A 503 10.59 -7.17 22.87
C LEU A 503 9.18 -6.88 23.44
N TRP A 504 8.16 -7.00 22.58
CA TRP A 504 6.77 -6.73 22.92
C TRP A 504 6.19 -7.84 23.81
N SER A 505 5.54 -7.46 24.91
CA SER A 505 4.85 -8.38 25.81
C SER A 505 5.74 -9.39 26.56
N ASP A 506 7.00 -9.03 26.84
CA ASP A 506 8.07 -9.88 27.41
C ASP A 506 8.23 -9.83 28.95
N GLN A 507 7.29 -9.20 29.65
CA GLN A 507 7.26 -9.05 31.12
C GLN A 507 8.45 -8.25 31.72
N ILE A 508 9.11 -7.41 30.92
CA ILE A 508 10.27 -6.60 31.30
C ILE A 508 9.87 -5.52 32.32
N GLY A 509 10.60 -5.39 33.42
CA GLY A 509 10.40 -4.37 34.44
C GLY A 509 11.53 -3.32 34.46
N ASP A 510 11.70 -2.66 35.60
CA ASP A 510 12.66 -1.56 35.75
C ASP A 510 14.12 -1.98 35.60
N GLN A 511 14.48 -3.16 36.13
CA GLN A 511 15.86 -3.65 36.09
C GLN A 511 16.25 -4.09 34.67
N GLY A 512 15.33 -4.73 33.95
CA GLY A 512 15.48 -5.11 32.55
C GLY A 512 15.66 -3.91 31.64
N ALA A 513 14.77 -2.91 31.75
CA ALA A 513 14.89 -1.67 30.98
C ALA A 513 16.19 -0.90 31.29
N SER A 514 16.59 -0.84 32.56
CA SER A 514 17.87 -0.24 32.99
C SER A 514 19.09 -0.96 32.39
N GLY A 515 19.15 -2.29 32.50
CA GLY A 515 20.25 -3.08 31.97
C GLY A 515 20.33 -3.06 30.44
N LEU A 516 19.17 -3.14 29.76
CA LEU A 516 19.07 -2.99 28.31
C LEU A 516 19.61 -1.62 27.87
N GLY A 517 19.17 -0.55 28.54
CA GLY A 517 19.66 0.80 28.31
C GLY A 517 21.17 0.94 28.49
N GLN A 518 21.74 0.42 29.58
CA GLN A 518 23.18 0.44 29.86
C GLN A 518 24.02 -0.26 28.78
N GLY A 519 23.44 -1.29 28.15
CA GLY A 519 23.97 -1.93 26.95
C GLY A 519 23.97 -0.99 25.75
N LEU A 520 22.78 -0.57 25.34
CA LEU A 520 22.54 0.33 24.21
C LEU A 520 23.40 1.58 24.25
N GLY A 521 23.57 2.20 25.42
CA GLY A 521 24.39 3.41 25.60
C GLY A 521 25.87 3.26 25.20
N LYS A 522 26.39 2.02 25.12
CA LYS A 522 27.75 1.75 24.64
C LYS A 522 27.82 1.56 23.12
N CYS A 523 26.70 1.37 22.43
CA CYS A 523 26.59 1.29 20.97
C CYS A 523 26.67 2.70 20.35
N THR A 524 27.77 3.41 20.59
CA THR A 524 27.91 4.85 20.28
C THR A 524 27.93 5.18 18.78
N LYS A 525 28.04 4.19 17.89
CA LYS A 525 27.94 4.35 16.44
C LYS A 525 26.50 4.36 15.90
N LEU A 526 25.50 4.03 16.74
CA LEU A 526 24.09 4.05 16.33
C LEU A 526 23.70 5.45 15.83
N SER A 527 23.23 5.51 14.58
CA SER A 527 22.56 6.66 13.99
C SER A 527 21.04 6.45 13.94
N ASN A 528 20.58 5.20 13.87
CA ASN A 528 19.17 4.85 13.90
C ASN A 528 18.90 3.77 14.96
N LEU A 529 17.94 4.02 15.85
CA LEU A 529 17.46 3.05 16.84
C LEU A 529 15.94 2.98 16.82
N THR A 530 15.40 1.78 16.59
CA THR A 530 14.01 1.42 16.87
C THR A 530 13.98 0.43 18.03
N LEU A 531 13.29 0.77 19.10
CA LEU A 531 13.16 -0.07 20.28
C LEU A 531 11.69 -0.20 20.66
N GLN A 532 11.15 -1.42 20.55
CA GLN A 532 9.76 -1.73 20.88
C GLN A 532 9.70 -2.51 22.19
N LEU A 533 9.21 -1.85 23.24
CA LEU A 533 9.09 -2.34 24.62
C LEU A 533 7.65 -2.21 25.14
N SER A 534 6.67 -2.06 24.25
CA SER A 534 5.27 -1.93 24.62
C SER A 534 4.70 -3.20 25.28
N LYS A 535 3.67 -3.03 26.11
CA LYS A 535 2.98 -4.09 26.87
C LYS A 535 3.90 -4.82 27.88
N ASN A 536 4.79 -4.08 28.54
CA ASN A 536 5.70 -4.59 29.56
C ASN A 536 5.31 -4.05 30.96
N GLN A 537 6.23 -4.13 31.93
CA GLN A 537 6.02 -3.74 33.33
C GLN A 537 6.96 -2.60 33.78
N ILE A 538 7.53 -1.85 32.84
CA ILE A 538 8.50 -0.78 33.07
C ILE A 538 7.82 0.36 33.83
N LYS A 539 8.46 0.89 34.88
CA LYS A 539 7.98 2.01 35.69
C LYS A 539 8.94 3.18 35.59
N GLU A 540 8.96 4.03 36.62
CA GLU A 540 9.72 5.27 36.66
C GLU A 540 11.24 5.08 36.62
N GLU A 541 11.76 4.08 37.32
CA GLU A 541 13.21 3.86 37.42
C GLU A 541 13.78 3.30 36.11
N GLY A 542 13.09 2.33 35.51
CA GLY A 542 13.47 1.73 34.23
C GLY A 542 13.42 2.73 33.08
N ALA A 543 12.34 3.50 32.95
CA ALA A 543 12.22 4.53 31.93
C ALA A 543 13.30 5.61 32.06
N SER A 544 13.57 6.08 33.28
CA SER A 544 14.63 7.07 33.56
C SER A 544 16.03 6.54 33.21
N ALA A 545 16.32 5.29 33.59
CA ALA A 545 17.59 4.64 33.30
C ALA A 545 17.79 4.42 31.80
N LEU A 546 16.76 3.93 31.11
CA LEU A 546 16.75 3.71 29.66
C LEU A 546 17.06 5.01 28.91
N GLY A 547 16.39 6.12 29.23
CA GLY A 547 16.67 7.41 28.61
C GLY A 547 18.05 7.97 28.91
N SER A 548 18.51 7.88 30.16
CA SER A 548 19.85 8.36 30.54
C SER A 548 20.97 7.60 29.81
N ALA A 549 20.72 6.33 29.49
CA ALA A 549 21.66 5.45 28.81
C ALA A 549 21.59 5.56 27.27
N ILE A 550 20.40 5.58 26.65
CA ILE A 550 20.25 5.89 25.22
C ILE A 550 20.84 7.28 24.91
N GLY A 551 20.75 8.23 25.83
CA GLY A 551 21.42 9.53 25.74
C GLY A 551 22.96 9.49 25.61
N GLN A 552 23.60 8.33 25.74
CA GLN A 552 25.03 8.16 25.46
C GLN A 552 25.31 7.90 23.96
N CYS A 553 24.29 7.52 23.19
CA CYS A 553 24.34 7.35 21.74
C CYS A 553 24.22 8.72 21.03
N THR A 554 25.24 9.57 21.19
CA THR A 554 25.23 10.96 20.70
C THR A 554 25.19 11.10 19.17
N ASN A 555 25.44 10.01 18.42
CA ASN A 555 25.32 9.95 16.97
C ASN A 555 23.90 9.67 16.46
N LEU A 556 22.93 9.39 17.34
CA LEU A 556 21.54 9.15 16.93
C LEU A 556 20.96 10.36 16.21
N SER A 557 20.49 10.12 14.98
CA SER A 557 19.74 11.08 14.16
C SER A 557 18.25 10.72 14.10
N ASN A 558 17.90 9.42 14.14
CA ASN A 558 16.52 8.96 14.26
C ASN A 558 16.36 7.98 15.42
N LEU A 559 15.37 8.23 16.28
CA LEU A 559 15.01 7.37 17.40
C LEU A 559 13.50 7.11 17.37
N LYS A 560 13.13 5.83 17.33
CA LYS A 560 11.77 5.35 17.59
C LYS A 560 11.77 4.53 18.87
N LEU A 561 10.99 4.95 19.87
CA LEU A 561 10.87 4.28 21.15
C LEU A 561 9.39 4.05 21.47
N GLU A 562 8.98 2.79 21.49
CA GLU A 562 7.60 2.40 21.83
C GLU A 562 7.57 1.79 23.24
N LEU A 563 6.87 2.46 24.15
CA LEU A 563 6.71 2.11 25.56
C LEU A 563 5.22 2.09 25.97
N LYS A 564 4.31 1.95 25.01
CA LYS A 564 2.86 1.86 25.22
C LYS A 564 2.49 0.75 26.21
N LEU A 565 1.42 0.93 26.99
CA LEU A 565 0.92 -0.12 27.91
C LEU A 565 2.00 -0.60 28.89
N ASN A 566 2.68 0.34 29.54
CA ASN A 566 3.63 0.07 30.63
C ASN A 566 3.06 0.64 31.95
N LYS A 567 3.93 0.92 32.93
CA LYS A 567 3.57 1.46 34.25
C LYS A 567 4.36 2.73 34.56
N ILE A 568 4.70 3.51 33.53
CA ILE A 568 5.57 4.69 33.62
C ILE A 568 4.80 5.86 34.23
N GLY A 569 5.31 6.38 35.35
CA GLY A 569 4.82 7.60 36.00
C GLY A 569 5.64 8.84 35.68
N ASP A 570 5.32 9.95 36.33
CA ASP A 570 5.87 11.30 36.09
C ASP A 570 7.39 11.35 36.05
N ARG A 571 8.05 10.73 37.04
CA ARG A 571 9.51 10.74 37.15
C ARG A 571 10.14 9.92 36.03
N GLY A 572 9.48 8.86 35.58
CA GLY A 572 9.92 8.03 34.46
C GLY A 572 9.89 8.76 33.14
N ALA A 573 8.75 9.37 32.83
CA ALA A 573 8.56 10.13 31.60
C ALA A 573 9.54 11.32 31.47
N SER A 574 9.64 12.11 32.54
CA SER A 574 10.56 13.26 32.59
C SER A 574 12.04 12.83 32.60
N GLY A 575 12.39 11.77 33.33
CA GLY A 575 13.73 11.21 33.37
C GLY A 575 14.16 10.62 32.03
N LEU A 576 13.26 9.89 31.35
CA LEU A 576 13.45 9.34 30.02
C LEU A 576 13.85 10.42 29.02
N VAL A 577 12.99 11.42 28.80
CA VAL A 577 13.22 12.46 27.80
C VAL A 577 14.40 13.36 28.19
N SER A 578 14.59 13.65 29.48
CA SER A 578 15.74 14.43 29.95
C SER A 578 17.08 13.73 29.70
N GLY A 579 17.10 12.39 29.74
CA GLY A 579 18.21 11.56 29.32
C GLY A 579 18.41 11.56 27.80
N LEU A 580 17.34 11.35 27.03
CA LEU A 580 17.36 11.38 25.56
C LEU A 580 17.86 12.72 25.01
N GLY A 581 17.59 13.83 25.69
CA GLY A 581 18.07 15.17 25.31
C GLY A 581 19.60 15.36 25.32
N LYS A 582 20.39 14.33 25.63
CA LYS A 582 21.84 14.28 25.36
C LYS A 582 22.16 13.92 23.89
N CYS A 583 21.23 13.32 23.15
CA CYS A 583 21.34 13.04 21.72
C CYS A 583 21.09 14.32 20.90
N THR A 584 22.03 15.27 20.95
CA THR A 584 21.85 16.61 20.35
C THR A 584 21.77 16.60 18.82
N ASN A 585 22.16 15.52 18.16
CA ASN A 585 22.07 15.33 16.72
C ASN A 585 20.72 14.76 16.25
N LEU A 586 19.80 14.49 17.17
CA LEU A 586 18.52 13.85 16.87
C LEU A 586 17.63 14.78 16.05
N SER A 587 17.39 14.41 14.79
CA SER A 587 16.49 15.12 13.86
C SER A 587 15.07 14.56 13.87
N THR A 588 14.92 13.28 14.20
CA THR A 588 13.62 12.59 14.28
C THR A 588 13.48 11.86 15.60
N LEU A 589 12.42 12.16 16.35
CA LEU A 589 12.00 11.44 17.54
C LEU A 589 10.56 10.97 17.37
N THR A 590 10.34 9.65 17.38
CA THR A 590 9.03 9.04 17.63
C THR A 590 9.05 8.42 19.02
N LEU A 591 8.18 8.88 19.92
CA LEU A 591 8.09 8.43 21.30
C LEU A 591 6.62 8.10 21.62
N ASP A 592 6.33 6.81 21.76
CA ASP A 592 5.01 6.33 22.19
C ASP A 592 5.07 5.97 23.69
N LEU A 593 4.39 6.79 24.49
CA LEU A 593 4.19 6.65 25.94
C LEU A 593 2.69 6.50 26.26
N SER A 594 1.86 6.10 25.29
CA SER A 594 0.42 5.95 25.49
C SER A 594 0.08 4.84 26.50
N GLU A 595 -1.09 4.92 27.13
CA GLU A 595 -1.58 3.93 28.11
C GLU A 595 -0.57 3.71 29.26
N ASN A 596 -0.23 4.79 29.96
CA ASN A 596 0.69 4.81 31.10
C ASN A 596 0.10 5.65 32.27
N PHE A 597 0.91 5.99 33.27
CA PHE A 597 0.46 6.75 34.46
C PHE A 597 1.08 8.16 34.52
N ILE A 598 1.29 8.79 33.36
CA ILE A 598 1.90 10.12 33.26
C ILE A 598 0.84 11.17 33.62
N SER A 599 1.14 12.01 34.60
CA SER A 599 0.30 13.16 34.98
C SER A 599 0.88 14.48 34.46
N ASP A 600 0.29 15.58 34.92
CA ASP A 600 0.80 16.93 34.68
C ASP A 600 2.32 17.06 34.89
N LYS A 601 2.86 16.57 36.01
CA LYS A 601 4.29 16.75 36.32
C LYS A 601 5.19 16.02 35.33
N GLY A 602 4.80 14.84 34.89
CA GLY A 602 5.51 14.07 33.89
C GLY A 602 5.50 14.78 32.53
N SER A 603 4.33 15.24 32.10
CA SER A 603 4.15 15.96 30.84
C SER A 603 4.91 17.31 30.82
N SER A 604 4.86 18.11 31.90
CA SER A 604 5.70 19.31 32.02
C SER A 604 7.20 18.97 32.00
N GLY A 605 7.59 17.84 32.61
CA GLY A 605 8.96 17.37 32.63
C GLY A 605 9.46 16.87 31.27
N ILE A 606 8.60 16.25 30.45
CA ILE A 606 8.86 15.99 29.02
C ILE A 606 9.11 17.32 28.32
N GLY A 607 8.24 18.33 28.52
CA GLY A 607 8.41 19.67 27.95
C GLY A 607 9.77 20.28 28.24
N ILE A 608 10.14 20.41 29.52
CA ILE A 608 11.45 20.94 29.95
C ILE A 608 12.62 20.17 29.34
N ALA A 609 12.47 18.86 29.10
CA ALA A 609 13.48 18.04 28.48
C ALA A 609 13.59 18.21 26.95
N LEU A 610 12.48 18.47 26.25
CA LEU A 610 12.46 18.69 24.80
C LEU A 610 13.29 19.89 24.37
N GLU A 611 13.47 20.87 25.25
CA GLU A 611 14.30 22.07 25.04
C GLU A 611 15.75 21.78 24.63
N LYS A 612 16.25 20.56 24.90
CA LYS A 612 17.63 20.16 24.60
C LYS A 612 17.85 19.71 23.16
N PHE A 613 16.80 19.36 22.41
CA PHE A 613 16.94 18.83 21.03
C PHE A 613 17.00 19.98 20.01
N SER A 614 18.19 20.57 19.85
CA SER A 614 18.39 21.72 18.97
C SER A 614 18.23 21.43 17.46
N HIS A 615 18.38 20.18 17.02
CA HIS A 615 18.27 19.78 15.60
C HIS A 615 16.96 19.07 15.25
N LEU A 616 16.02 18.96 16.19
CA LEU A 616 14.78 18.22 16.00
C LEU A 616 13.89 18.91 14.98
N SER A 617 13.64 18.23 13.86
CA SER A 617 12.76 18.69 12.78
C SER A 617 11.48 17.86 12.69
N ASN A 618 11.52 16.60 13.13
CA ASN A 618 10.38 15.69 13.20
C ASN A 618 10.16 15.23 14.65
N LEU A 619 8.98 15.48 15.21
CA LEU A 619 8.55 14.93 16.50
C LEU A 619 7.19 14.27 16.36
N GLU A 620 7.13 12.98 16.69
CA GLU A 620 5.91 12.25 16.98
C GLU A 620 5.92 11.87 18.46
N LEU A 621 4.97 12.40 19.22
CA LEU A 621 4.83 12.15 20.65
C LEU A 621 3.41 11.64 20.92
N ASP A 622 3.30 10.37 21.31
CA ASP A 622 2.03 9.77 21.72
C ASP A 622 1.95 9.67 23.24
N LEU A 623 0.95 10.34 23.81
CA LEU A 623 0.62 10.40 25.23
C LEU A 623 -0.86 10.05 25.45
N GLN A 624 -1.52 9.36 24.51
CA GLN A 624 -2.90 8.87 24.67
C GLN A 624 -3.08 8.13 26.01
N GLY A 625 -4.26 8.21 26.63
CA GLY A 625 -4.61 7.31 27.75
C GLY A 625 -3.72 7.53 28.98
N ASN A 626 -3.54 8.80 29.36
CA ASN A 626 -2.73 9.22 30.51
C ASN A 626 -3.54 10.19 31.39
N LEU A 627 -2.92 10.76 32.43
CA LEU A 627 -3.55 11.62 33.43
C LEU A 627 -3.14 13.10 33.27
N ILE A 628 -2.92 13.54 32.02
CA ILE A 628 -2.43 14.88 31.71
C ILE A 628 -3.59 15.88 31.66
N GLY A 629 -3.47 16.99 32.37
CA GLY A 629 -4.37 18.14 32.33
C GLY A 629 -3.62 19.44 32.03
N GLU A 630 -3.95 20.49 32.78
CA GLU A 630 -3.57 21.88 32.50
C GLU A 630 -2.07 22.16 32.61
N ILE A 631 -1.48 21.79 33.74
CA ILE A 631 -0.08 22.12 34.03
C ILE A 631 0.84 21.28 33.12
N GLY A 632 0.41 20.05 32.82
CA GLY A 632 1.09 19.14 31.90
C GLY A 632 1.09 19.63 30.47
N ALA A 633 -0.10 19.92 29.92
CA ALA A 633 -0.22 20.44 28.56
C ALA A 633 0.53 21.77 28.37
N SER A 634 0.40 22.69 29.33
CA SER A 634 1.10 23.98 29.29
C SER A 634 2.63 23.82 29.38
N GLY A 635 3.09 22.92 30.25
CA GLY A 635 4.52 22.62 30.41
C GLY A 635 5.11 21.90 29.19
N LEU A 636 4.39 20.94 28.61
CA LEU A 636 4.76 20.26 27.36
C LEU A 636 4.84 21.25 26.20
N GLY A 637 3.82 22.11 26.07
CA GLY A 637 3.81 23.24 25.14
C GLY A 637 5.06 24.09 25.28
N SER A 638 5.35 24.59 26.49
CA SER A 638 6.53 25.43 26.80
C SER A 638 7.85 24.84 26.25
N GLY A 639 8.00 23.52 26.35
CA GLY A 639 9.12 22.76 25.78
C GLY A 639 9.17 22.79 24.27
N LEU A 640 8.06 22.38 23.62
CA LEU A 640 7.92 22.36 22.15
C LEU A 640 8.24 23.73 21.52
N GLY A 641 7.88 24.83 22.20
CA GLY A 641 8.20 26.20 21.78
C GLY A 641 9.67 26.56 21.69
N LYS A 642 10.56 25.73 22.24
CA LYS A 642 12.02 25.90 22.13
C LYS A 642 12.63 25.00 21.05
N CYS A 643 11.88 24.04 20.52
CA CYS A 643 12.26 23.24 19.35
C CYS A 643 12.05 24.05 18.05
N THR A 644 12.80 25.14 17.87
CA THR A 644 12.57 26.11 16.77
C THR A 644 12.80 25.56 15.37
N ASN A 645 13.51 24.43 15.23
CA ASN A 645 13.73 23.74 13.94
C ASN A 645 12.62 22.75 13.58
N LEU A 646 11.60 22.59 14.43
CA LEU A 646 10.51 21.66 14.24
C LEU A 646 9.64 22.07 13.04
N SER A 647 9.64 21.24 11.99
CA SER A 647 8.80 21.41 10.80
C SER A 647 7.61 20.46 10.78
N ASN A 648 7.75 19.29 11.41
CA ASN A 648 6.75 18.24 11.47
C ASN A 648 6.47 17.87 12.93
N LEU A 649 5.26 18.15 13.42
CA LEU A 649 4.81 17.80 14.76
C LEU A 649 3.54 16.94 14.70
N LYS A 650 3.60 15.74 15.25
CA LYS A 650 2.44 14.94 15.63
C LYS A 650 2.42 14.80 17.16
N LEU A 651 1.36 15.30 17.79
CA LEU A 651 1.15 15.20 19.23
C LEU A 651 -0.22 14.55 19.50
N CYS A 652 -0.21 13.40 20.18
CA CYS A 652 -1.42 12.71 20.58
C CYS A 652 -1.62 12.83 22.10
N LEU A 653 -2.75 13.41 22.48
CA LEU A 653 -3.25 13.63 23.84
C LEU A 653 -4.72 13.16 23.95
N TYR A 654 -5.14 12.25 23.06
CA TYR A 654 -6.44 11.57 23.12
C TYR A 654 -6.65 10.91 24.49
N GLU A 655 -7.86 10.98 25.05
CA GLU A 655 -8.24 10.28 26.28
C GLU A 655 -7.33 10.67 27.48
N ASN A 656 -7.34 11.96 27.81
CA ASN A 656 -6.61 12.57 28.93
C ASN A 656 -7.58 13.48 29.74
N GLN A 657 -7.05 14.37 30.59
CA GLN A 657 -7.80 15.32 31.41
C GLN A 657 -7.66 16.77 30.89
N ILE A 658 -7.41 16.95 29.59
CA ILE A 658 -7.13 18.23 28.97
C ILE A 658 -8.37 19.15 29.06
N ASN A 659 -8.20 20.32 29.66
CA ASN A 659 -9.23 21.34 29.88
C ASN A 659 -9.00 22.60 29.01
N ASP A 660 -9.74 23.67 29.27
CA ASP A 660 -9.64 24.93 28.51
C ASP A 660 -8.25 25.61 28.63
N ASP A 661 -7.76 25.76 29.85
CA ASP A 661 -6.49 26.43 30.14
C ASP A 661 -5.30 25.59 29.61
N SER A 662 -5.42 24.26 29.63
CA SER A 662 -4.47 23.30 29.02
C SER A 662 -4.18 23.62 27.55
N VAL A 663 -5.25 23.83 26.79
CA VAL A 663 -5.24 24.03 25.33
C VAL A 663 -4.80 25.45 24.99
N SER A 664 -5.15 26.41 25.85
CA SER A 664 -4.63 27.78 25.77
C SER A 664 -3.11 27.82 25.99
N GLY A 665 -2.60 27.04 26.95
CA GLY A 665 -1.17 26.85 27.18
C GLY A 665 -0.44 26.34 25.94
N LEU A 666 -0.92 25.24 25.34
CA LEU A 666 -0.38 24.70 24.08
C LEU A 666 -0.38 25.76 22.96
N GLY A 667 -1.48 26.49 22.80
CA GLY A 667 -1.64 27.58 21.84
C GLY A 667 -0.61 28.69 21.95
N SER A 668 -0.47 29.27 23.15
CA SER A 668 0.50 30.34 23.45
C SER A 668 1.95 29.98 23.10
N VAL A 669 2.22 28.69 22.89
CA VAL A 669 3.56 28.20 22.57
C VAL A 669 3.71 27.74 21.11
N LEU A 670 2.64 27.31 20.43
CA LEU A 670 2.63 27.19 18.97
C LEU A 670 2.99 28.52 18.28
N GLU A 671 2.74 29.66 18.93
CA GLU A 671 3.20 30.99 18.49
C GLU A 671 4.71 31.07 18.23
N LYS A 672 5.52 30.22 18.87
CA LYS A 672 6.99 30.17 18.76
C LYS A 672 7.46 29.13 17.72
N CYS A 673 6.62 28.17 17.38
CA CYS A 673 6.93 27.08 16.44
C CYS A 673 6.65 27.50 14.97
N THR A 674 7.19 28.65 14.55
CA THR A 674 6.85 29.28 13.26
C THR A 674 7.33 28.50 12.03
N ASN A 675 8.25 27.54 12.19
CA ASN A 675 8.76 26.68 11.12
C ASN A 675 7.88 25.43 10.86
N ILE A 676 6.85 25.17 11.66
CA ILE A 676 5.94 24.04 11.44
C ILE A 676 5.21 24.20 10.10
N SER A 677 5.36 23.18 9.26
CA SER A 677 4.66 23.02 7.98
C SER A 677 3.64 21.88 8.00
N ASN A 678 3.89 20.82 8.79
CA ASN A 678 2.94 19.75 9.06
C ASN A 678 2.62 19.68 10.57
N LEU A 679 1.35 19.84 10.92
CA LEU A 679 0.87 19.71 12.30
C LEU A 679 -0.26 18.68 12.37
N THR A 680 -0.14 17.73 13.30
CA THR A 680 -1.22 16.83 13.71
C THR A 680 -1.38 16.93 15.22
N LEU A 681 -2.53 17.42 15.68
CA LEU A 681 -2.89 17.42 17.09
C LEU A 681 -4.10 16.51 17.28
N ASP A 682 -3.94 15.49 18.12
CA ASP A 682 -5.03 14.65 18.59
C ASP A 682 -5.38 14.98 20.04
N LEU A 683 -6.57 15.55 20.20
CA LEU A 683 -7.14 16.08 21.45
C LEU A 683 -8.53 15.49 21.70
N ARG A 684 -8.85 14.36 21.05
CA ARG A 684 -10.16 13.70 21.16
C ARG A 684 -10.47 13.30 22.60
N VAL A 685 -11.76 13.24 22.94
CA VAL A 685 -12.31 12.79 24.24
C VAL A 685 -11.55 13.43 25.42
N ASN A 686 -11.71 14.76 25.51
CA ASN A 686 -11.16 15.61 26.56
C ASN A 686 -12.26 16.58 27.05
N ILE A 687 -11.91 17.62 27.82
CA ILE A 687 -12.85 18.56 28.46
C ILE A 687 -12.67 19.99 27.93
N ILE A 688 -12.37 20.12 26.63
CA ILE A 688 -12.07 21.39 25.95
C ILE A 688 -13.38 22.11 25.58
N ARG A 689 -13.50 23.41 25.85
CA ARG A 689 -14.63 24.26 25.45
C ARG A 689 -14.17 25.37 24.48
N ALA A 690 -15.08 26.28 24.16
CA ALA A 690 -14.80 27.47 23.35
C ALA A 690 -13.58 28.26 23.84
N GLN A 691 -13.54 28.58 25.13
CA GLN A 691 -12.50 29.44 25.73
C GLN A 691 -11.10 28.84 25.55
N GLY A 692 -10.92 27.54 25.77
CA GLY A 692 -9.64 26.89 25.59
C GLY A 692 -9.19 26.83 24.15
N LEU A 693 -10.13 26.54 23.24
CA LEU A 693 -9.83 26.51 21.82
C LEU A 693 -9.38 27.90 21.31
N GLN A 694 -9.93 29.01 21.84
CA GLN A 694 -9.49 30.38 21.49
C GLN A 694 -7.99 30.61 21.75
N GLY A 695 -7.42 30.00 22.79
CA GLY A 695 -5.97 30.06 23.03
C GLY A 695 -5.16 29.19 22.04
N LEU A 696 -5.59 27.96 21.74
CA LEU A 696 -4.93 27.13 20.72
C LEU A 696 -4.89 27.80 19.35
N VAL A 697 -6.00 28.42 18.96
CA VAL A 697 -6.16 29.01 17.63
C VAL A 697 -5.41 30.33 17.50
N SER A 698 -5.21 31.11 18.58
CA SER A 698 -4.27 32.26 18.53
C SER A 698 -2.84 31.81 18.21
N GLY A 699 -2.44 30.65 18.73
CA GLY A 699 -1.22 29.93 18.39
C GLY A 699 -1.12 29.53 16.92
N LEU A 700 -2.10 28.76 16.45
CA LEU A 700 -2.17 28.29 15.06
C LEU A 700 -2.12 29.44 14.05
N ALA A 701 -2.73 30.59 14.37
CA ALA A 701 -2.71 31.79 13.53
C ALA A 701 -1.30 32.38 13.30
N LYS A 702 -0.28 31.95 14.05
CA LYS A 702 1.13 32.33 13.85
C LYS A 702 1.93 31.30 13.05
N CYS A 703 1.41 30.08 12.87
CA CYS A 703 2.05 29.04 12.05
C CYS A 703 1.84 29.32 10.55
N ILE A 704 2.40 30.43 10.06
CA ILE A 704 2.20 30.92 8.68
C ILE A 704 2.77 29.97 7.60
N ASN A 705 3.71 29.10 7.97
CA ASN A 705 4.32 28.09 7.08
C ASN A 705 3.51 26.78 7.01
N LEU A 706 2.41 26.68 7.77
CA LEU A 706 1.56 25.50 7.86
C LEU A 706 0.90 25.21 6.51
N SER A 707 1.32 24.12 5.87
CA SER A 707 0.78 23.63 4.59
C SER A 707 -0.17 22.44 4.77
N ASN A 708 -0.06 21.75 5.90
CA ASN A 708 -0.85 20.57 6.27
C ASN A 708 -1.23 20.61 7.76
N LEU A 709 -2.52 20.60 8.06
CA LEU A 709 -3.06 20.61 9.41
C LEU A 709 -4.09 19.49 9.61
N VAL A 710 -3.91 18.71 10.67
CA VAL A 710 -4.88 17.73 11.17
C VAL A 710 -5.20 18.09 12.62
N LEU A 711 -6.45 18.42 12.90
CA LEU A 711 -6.97 18.62 14.27
C LEU A 711 -8.07 17.60 14.54
N GLU A 712 -7.76 16.65 15.41
CA GLU A 712 -8.67 15.61 15.89
C GLU A 712 -9.24 16.08 17.23
N LEU A 713 -10.47 16.59 17.23
CA LEU A 713 -11.11 17.30 18.35
C LEU A 713 -12.44 16.66 18.80
N TYR A 714 -12.79 15.51 18.23
CA TYR A 714 -14.00 14.74 18.54
C TYR A 714 -14.25 14.54 20.04
N GLY A 715 -15.50 14.70 20.48
CA GLY A 715 -15.91 14.41 21.86
C GLY A 715 -15.58 15.49 22.89
N ASN A 716 -15.34 16.74 22.46
CA ASN A 716 -15.14 17.90 23.33
C ASN A 716 -16.44 18.75 23.46
N LYS A 717 -16.37 19.99 23.97
CA LYS A 717 -17.53 20.89 24.17
C LYS A 717 -17.30 22.28 23.57
N ILE A 718 -16.77 22.29 22.35
CA ILE A 718 -16.21 23.46 21.66
C ILE A 718 -17.25 24.57 21.42
N GLY A 719 -18.48 24.22 21.02
CA GLY A 719 -19.55 25.19 20.74
C GLY A 719 -19.26 26.16 19.58
N ASN A 720 -20.17 27.11 19.37
CA ASN A 720 -20.10 28.05 18.25
C ASN A 720 -18.92 29.02 18.33
N GLU A 721 -18.67 29.58 19.52
CA GLU A 721 -17.56 30.51 19.76
C GLU A 721 -16.18 29.87 19.47
N GLY A 722 -16.01 28.59 19.81
CA GLY A 722 -14.78 27.85 19.50
C GLY A 722 -14.63 27.60 17.99
N ALA A 723 -15.72 27.22 17.30
CA ALA A 723 -15.71 27.04 15.84
C ALA A 723 -15.39 28.36 15.09
N LEU A 724 -15.92 29.49 15.56
CA LEU A 724 -15.59 30.83 15.06
C LEU A 724 -14.10 31.16 15.28
N GLY A 725 -13.56 30.91 16.48
CA GLY A 725 -12.14 31.13 16.80
C GLY A 725 -11.21 30.32 15.89
N LEU A 726 -11.52 29.03 15.72
CA LEU A 726 -10.79 28.15 14.80
C LEU A 726 -10.80 28.68 13.37
N GLY A 727 -11.95 29.15 12.89
CA GLY A 727 -12.04 29.84 11.61
C GLY A 727 -11.09 31.04 11.50
N LEU A 728 -11.18 31.99 12.44
CA LEU A 728 -10.38 33.22 12.43
C LEU A 728 -8.87 32.98 12.44
N ALA A 729 -8.41 31.84 12.97
CA ALA A 729 -7.02 31.42 12.91
C ALA A 729 -6.64 30.79 11.56
N LEU A 730 -7.47 29.90 11.02
CA LEU A 730 -7.25 29.25 9.73
C LEU A 730 -7.17 30.27 8.59
N GLU A 731 -7.91 31.39 8.68
CA GLU A 731 -7.77 32.55 7.79
C GLU A 731 -6.32 33.08 7.69
N LYS A 732 -5.51 32.93 8.76
CA LYS A 732 -4.11 33.39 8.79
C LYS A 732 -3.11 32.34 8.28
N CYS A 733 -3.50 31.08 8.21
CA CYS A 733 -2.71 29.99 7.65
C CYS A 733 -2.78 30.01 6.10
N THR A 734 -2.28 31.08 5.47
CA THR A 734 -2.47 31.31 4.02
C THR A 734 -1.79 30.27 3.11
N ASN A 735 -0.79 29.54 3.60
CA ASN A 735 -0.12 28.45 2.88
C ASN A 735 -0.82 27.09 3.01
N LEU A 736 -1.93 27.03 3.76
CA LEU A 736 -2.62 25.77 4.08
C LEU A 736 -3.24 25.15 2.81
N SER A 737 -2.70 23.98 2.45
CA SER A 737 -3.06 23.24 1.24
C SER A 737 -3.86 21.97 1.54
N ASN A 738 -3.69 21.42 2.75
CA ASN A 738 -4.38 20.24 3.27
C ASN A 738 -4.87 20.53 4.69
N LEU A 739 -6.17 20.35 4.92
CA LEU A 739 -6.79 20.55 6.22
C LEU A 739 -7.73 19.40 6.56
N LYS A 740 -7.59 18.83 7.75
CA LYS A 740 -8.55 17.90 8.34
C LYS A 740 -8.98 18.38 9.72
N LEU A 741 -10.28 18.57 9.90
CA LEU A 741 -10.88 18.97 11.17
C LEU A 741 -11.95 17.95 11.56
N TYR A 742 -11.77 17.31 12.70
CA TYR A 742 -12.74 16.34 13.24
C TYR A 742 -13.38 16.93 14.48
N LEU A 743 -14.59 17.47 14.33
CA LEU A 743 -15.32 18.28 15.32
C LEU A 743 -16.64 17.62 15.76
N SER A 744 -16.84 16.35 15.43
CA SER A 744 -17.99 15.55 15.85
C SER A 744 -18.14 15.52 17.38
N GLY A 745 -19.38 15.50 17.87
CA GLY A 745 -19.71 15.49 19.30
C GLY A 745 -19.40 16.78 20.07
N SER A 746 -19.12 17.90 19.39
CA SER A 746 -18.55 19.12 19.99
C SER A 746 -19.54 20.26 20.29
N GLN A 747 -20.85 19.99 20.25
CA GLN A 747 -21.94 20.96 20.54
C GLN A 747 -22.00 22.16 19.57
N ILE A 748 -21.57 21.98 18.33
CA ILE A 748 -21.58 23.03 17.30
C ILE A 748 -22.99 23.09 16.66
N SER A 749 -23.57 24.29 16.57
CA SER A 749 -24.84 24.56 15.90
C SER A 749 -24.64 25.38 14.62
N ASP A 750 -25.75 25.83 14.03
CA ASP A 750 -25.78 26.58 12.77
C ASP A 750 -24.83 27.77 12.69
N GLU A 751 -24.74 28.55 13.76
CA GLU A 751 -23.87 29.73 13.84
C GLU A 751 -22.38 29.34 13.81
N GLY A 752 -21.99 28.29 14.53
CA GLY A 752 -20.61 27.80 14.55
C GLY A 752 -20.19 27.20 13.22
N ALA A 753 -21.06 26.40 12.59
CA ALA A 753 -20.83 25.84 11.26
C ALA A 753 -20.71 26.93 10.18
N SER A 754 -21.58 27.94 10.23
CA SER A 754 -21.54 29.10 9.31
C SER A 754 -20.26 29.92 9.50
N SER A 755 -19.86 30.14 10.75
CA SER A 755 -18.63 30.87 11.10
C SER A 755 -17.38 30.18 10.57
N LEU A 756 -17.29 28.85 10.73
CA LEU A 756 -16.17 28.09 10.17
C LEU A 756 -16.19 28.12 8.64
N GLY A 757 -17.36 27.98 7.99
CA GLY A 757 -17.49 28.10 6.54
C GLY A 757 -16.98 29.42 5.98
N SER A 758 -17.38 30.53 6.60
CA SER A 758 -16.97 31.88 6.19
C SER A 758 -15.47 32.12 6.31
N ALA A 759 -14.85 31.54 7.34
CA ALA A 759 -13.40 31.58 7.49
C ALA A 759 -12.66 30.67 6.49
N LEU A 760 -13.10 29.41 6.34
CA LEU A 760 -12.52 28.45 5.40
C LEU A 760 -12.54 28.98 3.97
N GLY A 761 -13.61 29.69 3.58
CA GLY A 761 -13.71 30.36 2.28
C GLY A 761 -12.57 31.33 1.95
N LYS A 762 -11.84 31.82 2.97
CA LYS A 762 -10.67 32.70 2.79
C LYS A 762 -9.37 31.91 2.57
N CYS A 763 -9.34 30.62 2.90
CA CYS A 763 -8.19 29.73 2.72
C CYS A 763 -8.11 29.25 1.25
N THR A 764 -7.90 30.17 0.31
CA THR A 764 -8.01 29.93 -1.14
C THR A 764 -7.02 28.91 -1.71
N ASN A 765 -5.93 28.63 -0.99
CA ASN A 765 -4.93 27.61 -1.33
C ASN A 765 -5.30 26.19 -0.90
N LEU A 766 -6.41 25.99 -0.17
CA LEU A 766 -6.88 24.64 0.21
C LEU A 766 -7.16 23.81 -1.04
N SER A 767 -6.39 22.74 -1.21
CA SER A 767 -6.54 21.75 -2.27
C SER A 767 -7.19 20.47 -1.77
N ASN A 768 -7.04 20.17 -0.47
CA ASN A 768 -7.62 19.05 0.24
C ASN A 768 -8.29 19.55 1.52
N LEU A 769 -9.56 19.19 1.73
CA LEU A 769 -10.31 19.50 2.94
C LEU A 769 -11.08 18.28 3.44
N THR A 770 -10.98 17.98 4.73
CA THR A 770 -11.83 17.02 5.46
C THR A 770 -12.46 17.74 6.64
N LEU A 771 -13.79 17.75 6.72
CA LEU A 771 -14.54 18.24 7.89
C LEU A 771 -15.46 17.12 8.39
N GLU A 772 -15.38 16.80 9.68
CA GLU A 772 -16.27 15.88 10.37
C GLU A 772 -17.06 16.62 11.45
N PHE A 773 -18.39 16.46 11.44
CA PHE A 773 -19.31 17.40 12.07
C PHE A 773 -20.59 16.74 12.63
N THR A 774 -20.54 15.53 13.19
CA THR A 774 -21.68 14.88 13.86
C THR A 774 -22.15 15.71 15.08
N ASN A 775 -23.14 16.60 14.94
CA ASN A 775 -23.47 17.67 15.92
C ASN A 775 -24.98 18.03 15.89
N GLN A 776 -25.33 19.32 16.09
CA GLN A 776 -26.71 19.84 16.04
C GLN A 776 -26.85 20.90 14.94
N ILE A 777 -26.28 20.61 13.77
CA ILE A 777 -26.33 21.50 12.60
C ILE A 777 -27.66 21.30 11.88
N GLY A 778 -28.38 22.37 11.64
CA GLY A 778 -29.61 22.44 10.85
C GLY A 778 -29.39 23.13 9.50
N ASP A 779 -30.44 23.73 8.98
CA ASP A 779 -30.45 24.28 7.63
C ASP A 779 -29.55 25.51 7.46
N GLN A 780 -29.47 26.40 8.46
CA GLN A 780 -28.66 27.62 8.32
C GLN A 780 -27.16 27.30 8.37
N GLY A 781 -26.75 26.33 9.19
CA GLY A 781 -25.35 25.92 9.33
C GLY A 781 -24.83 25.18 8.12
N ALA A 782 -25.62 24.25 7.57
CA ALA A 782 -25.26 23.61 6.30
C ALA A 782 -25.17 24.62 5.16
N SER A 783 -26.08 25.61 5.13
CA SER A 783 -26.05 26.71 4.16
C SER A 783 -24.81 27.59 4.31
N GLY A 784 -24.49 28.07 5.51
CA GLY A 784 -23.33 28.94 5.76
C GLY A 784 -21.98 28.22 5.66
N LEU A 785 -21.91 26.95 6.06
CA LEU A 785 -20.74 26.10 5.84
C LEU A 785 -20.44 25.96 4.34
N GLY A 786 -21.48 25.78 3.53
CA GLY A 786 -21.37 25.69 2.08
C GLY A 786 -21.04 27.03 1.41
N SER A 787 -21.81 28.09 1.69
CA SER A 787 -21.90 29.31 0.87
C SER A 787 -20.54 29.95 0.56
N ASP A 788 -19.66 29.93 1.55
CA ASP A 788 -18.36 30.60 1.53
C ASP A 788 -17.22 29.61 1.26
N LEU A 789 -17.38 28.31 1.56
CA LEU A 789 -16.46 27.25 1.12
C LEU A 789 -16.32 27.21 -0.42
N ALA A 790 -17.35 27.67 -1.15
CA ALA A 790 -17.31 27.98 -2.57
C ALA A 790 -16.12 28.85 -3.03
N ASN A 791 -15.55 29.66 -2.14
CA ASN A 791 -14.42 30.55 -2.42
C ASN A 791 -13.07 29.82 -2.35
N CYS A 792 -13.01 28.57 -1.85
CA CYS A 792 -11.83 27.70 -1.95
C CYS A 792 -11.65 27.20 -3.38
N THR A 793 -11.28 28.09 -4.31
CA THR A 793 -11.20 27.78 -5.74
C THR A 793 -10.14 26.72 -6.09
N SER A 794 -9.12 26.52 -5.25
CA SER A 794 -8.12 25.45 -5.41
C SER A 794 -8.61 24.06 -4.98
N LEU A 795 -9.80 23.95 -4.38
CA LEU A 795 -10.25 22.74 -3.72
C LEU A 795 -10.51 21.61 -4.73
N SER A 796 -9.73 20.53 -4.58
CA SER A 796 -9.69 19.38 -5.49
C SER A 796 -10.11 18.07 -4.83
N ASN A 797 -10.02 17.97 -3.51
CA ASN A 797 -10.55 16.85 -2.73
C ASN A 797 -11.31 17.41 -1.52
N LEU A 798 -12.58 17.07 -1.39
CA LEU A 798 -13.43 17.47 -0.26
C LEU A 798 -14.06 16.24 0.37
N THR A 799 -13.92 16.11 1.67
CA THR A 799 -14.68 15.18 2.51
C THR A 799 -15.48 16.00 3.50
N LEU A 800 -16.81 15.95 3.39
CA LEU A 800 -17.74 16.51 4.38
C LEU A 800 -18.51 15.36 5.00
N ILE A 801 -18.37 15.20 6.32
CA ILE A 801 -19.06 14.21 7.11
C ILE A 801 -19.96 14.96 8.09
N LEU A 802 -21.26 14.95 7.78
CA LEU A 802 -22.34 15.72 8.40
C LEU A 802 -23.49 14.78 8.81
N ASN A 803 -23.19 13.50 9.06
CA ASN A 803 -24.16 12.52 9.52
C ASN A 803 -24.70 12.85 10.93
N GLU A 804 -25.87 12.30 11.28
CA GLU A 804 -26.56 12.47 12.58
C GLU A 804 -26.69 13.95 12.99
N ASN A 805 -27.20 14.77 12.07
CA ASN A 805 -27.48 16.19 12.26
C ASN A 805 -28.97 16.48 12.01
N GLN A 806 -29.37 17.75 12.02
CA GLN A 806 -30.75 18.21 11.82
C GLN A 806 -30.94 18.87 10.43
N ILE A 807 -30.05 18.62 9.47
CA ILE A 807 -30.05 19.26 8.16
C ILE A 807 -31.31 18.83 7.39
N GLY A 808 -32.10 19.81 6.96
CA GLY A 808 -33.32 19.64 6.21
C GLY A 808 -33.14 19.92 4.72
N ALA A 809 -34.25 20.29 4.06
CA ALA A 809 -34.26 20.52 2.63
C ALA A 809 -33.51 21.79 2.20
N ILE A 810 -33.57 22.86 2.99
CA ILE A 810 -33.02 24.17 2.60
C ILE A 810 -31.49 24.14 2.71
N GLY A 811 -30.95 23.63 3.81
CA GLY A 811 -29.52 23.62 4.11
C GLY A 811 -28.74 22.74 3.15
N VAL A 812 -29.25 21.54 2.85
CA VAL A 812 -28.59 20.66 1.87
C VAL A 812 -28.69 21.20 0.44
N SER A 813 -29.78 21.93 0.10
CA SER A 813 -29.91 22.62 -1.18
C SER A 813 -28.88 23.74 -1.34
N CYS A 814 -28.72 24.55 -0.29
CA CYS A 814 -27.72 25.62 -0.24
C CYS A 814 -26.28 25.07 -0.27
N LEU A 815 -26.00 24.01 0.51
CA LEU A 815 -24.73 23.29 0.48
C LEU A 815 -24.43 22.78 -0.94
N GLY A 816 -25.39 22.12 -1.58
CA GLY A 816 -25.27 21.68 -2.97
C GLY A 816 -24.98 22.83 -3.93
N LEU A 817 -25.74 23.92 -3.87
CA LEU A 817 -25.54 25.10 -4.71
C LEU A 817 -24.14 25.70 -4.55
N ALA A 818 -23.56 25.61 -3.35
CA ALA A 818 -22.22 26.12 -3.07
C ALA A 818 -21.12 25.15 -3.49
N LEU A 819 -21.28 23.83 -3.28
CA LEU A 819 -20.42 22.80 -3.87
C LEU A 819 -20.36 22.94 -5.40
N GLY A 820 -21.49 23.30 -6.03
CA GLY A 820 -21.59 23.62 -7.45
C GLY A 820 -20.77 24.82 -7.93
N LYS A 821 -20.22 25.64 -7.01
CA LYS A 821 -19.26 26.72 -7.32
C LYS A 821 -17.79 26.26 -7.19
N CYS A 822 -17.52 25.18 -6.45
CA CYS A 822 -16.19 24.57 -6.32
C CYS A 822 -15.81 23.84 -7.62
N THR A 823 -15.60 24.58 -8.72
CA THR A 823 -15.49 23.99 -10.06
C THR A 823 -14.28 23.09 -10.26
N ASN A 824 -13.23 23.19 -9.42
CA ASN A 824 -12.07 22.29 -9.43
C ASN A 824 -12.26 21.01 -8.60
N LEU A 825 -13.40 20.86 -7.91
CA LEU A 825 -13.64 19.79 -6.96
C LEU A 825 -13.61 18.41 -7.61
N SER A 826 -12.52 17.70 -7.39
CA SER A 826 -12.14 16.52 -8.15
C SER A 826 -12.59 15.21 -7.51
N ASN A 827 -12.67 15.15 -6.19
CA ASN A 827 -13.17 14.04 -5.40
C ASN A 827 -14.06 14.61 -4.29
N LEU A 828 -15.30 14.12 -4.16
CA LEU A 828 -16.24 14.52 -3.12
C LEU A 828 -16.70 13.29 -2.35
N ILE A 829 -16.40 13.26 -1.06
CA ILE A 829 -17.05 12.39 -0.09
C ILE A 829 -18.02 13.25 0.70
N LEU A 830 -19.30 12.90 0.69
CA LEU A 830 -20.37 13.62 1.38
C LEU A 830 -21.21 12.62 2.16
N GLN A 831 -21.00 12.53 3.46
CA GLN A 831 -21.84 11.75 4.37
C GLN A 831 -22.86 12.71 5.01
N LEU A 832 -24.15 12.43 4.79
CA LEU A 832 -25.31 13.21 5.21
C LEU A 832 -26.42 12.28 5.74
N ASP A 833 -26.05 11.09 6.16
CA ASP A 833 -26.97 10.10 6.72
C ASP A 833 -27.50 10.50 8.10
N GLU A 834 -28.64 9.90 8.49
CA GLU A 834 -29.33 10.21 9.75
C GLU A 834 -29.67 11.71 9.90
N ASN A 835 -30.24 12.32 8.85
CA ASN A 835 -30.64 13.73 8.80
C ASN A 835 -32.12 13.89 8.37
N ASN A 836 -32.61 15.12 8.28
CA ASN A 836 -34.00 15.46 7.91
C ASN A 836 -34.17 15.79 6.42
N ILE A 837 -33.31 15.28 5.53
CA ILE A 837 -33.35 15.64 4.10
C ILE A 837 -34.60 15.05 3.44
N GLY A 838 -35.45 15.92 2.90
CA GLY A 838 -36.62 15.56 2.09
C GLY A 838 -36.37 15.66 0.58
N ASN A 839 -37.44 15.48 -0.21
CA ASN A 839 -37.37 15.49 -1.68
C ASN A 839 -36.75 16.76 -2.27
N GLU A 840 -37.20 17.93 -1.80
CA GLU A 840 -36.69 19.23 -2.25
C GLU A 840 -35.19 19.37 -1.97
N GLY A 841 -34.72 18.87 -0.83
CA GLY A 841 -33.31 18.86 -0.45
C GLY A 841 -32.47 17.97 -1.37
N ALA A 842 -32.93 16.75 -1.63
CA ALA A 842 -32.26 15.83 -2.56
C ALA A 842 -32.19 16.41 -3.99
N LEU A 843 -33.26 17.08 -4.45
CA LEU A 843 -33.31 17.78 -5.72
C LEU A 843 -32.35 18.99 -5.76
N GLY A 844 -32.32 19.81 -4.72
CA GLY A 844 -31.42 20.96 -4.60
C GLY A 844 -29.95 20.55 -4.53
N LEU A 845 -29.63 19.53 -3.73
CA LEU A 845 -28.31 18.92 -3.68
C LEU A 845 -27.89 18.43 -5.06
N GLY A 846 -28.75 17.68 -5.76
CA GLY A 846 -28.51 17.25 -7.14
C GLY A 846 -28.25 18.42 -8.09
N SER A 847 -29.10 19.44 -8.08
CA SER A 847 -28.97 20.63 -8.93
C SER A 847 -27.66 21.40 -8.69
N GLY A 848 -27.15 21.33 -7.46
CA GLY A 848 -25.85 21.83 -7.05
C GLY A 848 -24.68 20.99 -7.54
N LEU A 849 -24.67 19.69 -7.20
CA LEU A 849 -23.66 18.72 -7.63
C LEU A 849 -23.53 18.69 -9.17
N GLY A 850 -24.65 18.84 -9.89
CA GLY A 850 -24.68 18.95 -11.35
C GLY A 850 -24.04 20.22 -11.94
N LYS A 851 -23.32 21.02 -11.15
CA LYS A 851 -22.42 22.10 -11.60
C LYS A 851 -20.95 21.81 -11.27
N CYS A 852 -20.65 20.75 -10.50
CA CYS A 852 -19.31 20.25 -10.20
C CYS A 852 -18.72 19.55 -11.45
N ASN A 853 -18.58 20.28 -12.54
CA ASN A 853 -18.27 19.75 -13.88
C ASN A 853 -16.92 19.04 -13.97
N ASN A 854 -16.04 19.19 -12.97
CA ASN A 854 -14.79 18.44 -12.87
C ASN A 854 -14.81 17.48 -11.65
N LEU A 855 -15.82 16.61 -11.44
CA LEU A 855 -15.91 15.67 -10.29
C LEU A 855 -15.72 14.18 -10.68
N LYS A 856 -14.66 13.47 -10.20
CA LYS A 856 -14.28 12.06 -10.59
C LYS A 856 -15.06 11.06 -9.76
N ARG A 857 -14.98 11.28 -8.45
CA ARG A 857 -15.42 10.37 -7.42
C ARG A 857 -16.43 11.12 -6.57
N LEU A 858 -17.60 10.52 -6.43
CA LEU A 858 -18.67 10.99 -5.58
C LEU A 858 -19.05 9.83 -4.67
N GLN A 859 -18.77 9.97 -3.38
CA GLN A 859 -19.23 9.06 -2.35
C GLN A 859 -20.29 9.76 -1.52
N LEU A 860 -21.56 9.55 -1.88
CA LEU A 860 -22.71 10.20 -1.27
C LEU A 860 -23.49 9.21 -0.40
N ASN A 861 -23.57 9.49 0.90
CA ASN A 861 -24.40 8.74 1.84
C ASN A 861 -25.51 9.64 2.36
N LEU A 862 -26.76 9.20 2.17
CA LEU A 862 -28.01 9.83 2.60
C LEU A 862 -28.93 8.79 3.28
N TYR A 863 -28.37 7.67 3.76
CA TYR A 863 -29.08 6.68 4.58
C TYR A 863 -29.86 7.35 5.71
N ARG A 864 -31.03 6.81 6.11
CA ARG A 864 -31.88 7.40 7.17
C ARG A 864 -32.29 8.87 6.96
N ASN A 865 -32.52 9.28 5.71
CA ASN A 865 -33.20 10.53 5.39
C ASN A 865 -34.63 10.28 4.86
N SER A 866 -35.46 11.33 4.81
CA SER A 866 -36.86 11.29 4.34
C SER A 866 -36.99 11.51 2.82
N ILE A 867 -36.12 10.86 2.04
CA ILE A 867 -36.06 10.99 0.58
C ILE A 867 -36.95 9.92 -0.05
N SER A 868 -37.96 10.34 -0.81
CA SER A 868 -38.79 9.43 -1.62
C SER A 868 -38.34 9.38 -3.08
N ASP A 869 -39.03 8.55 -3.86
CA ASP A 869 -38.98 8.42 -5.31
C ASP A 869 -38.68 9.73 -6.08
N GLU A 870 -39.38 10.81 -5.75
CA GLU A 870 -39.24 12.13 -6.38
C GLU A 870 -37.91 12.80 -6.01
N GLY A 871 -37.53 12.77 -4.73
CA GLY A 871 -36.24 13.30 -4.27
C GLY A 871 -35.06 12.56 -4.86
N ALA A 872 -35.17 11.23 -4.93
CA ALA A 872 -34.18 10.36 -5.56
C ALA A 872 -34.06 10.66 -7.07
N SER A 873 -35.19 10.80 -7.77
CA SER A 873 -35.24 11.26 -9.17
C SER A 873 -34.58 12.63 -9.35
N GLY A 874 -34.87 13.60 -8.46
CA GLY A 874 -34.27 14.93 -8.45
C GLY A 874 -32.75 14.90 -8.27
N LEU A 875 -32.26 14.17 -7.26
CA LEU A 875 -30.84 13.95 -7.01
C LEU A 875 -30.15 13.31 -8.22
N GLY A 876 -30.73 12.23 -8.75
CA GLY A 876 -30.26 11.55 -9.95
C GLY A 876 -30.20 12.47 -11.16
N SER A 877 -31.19 13.36 -11.36
CA SER A 877 -31.24 14.34 -12.45
C SER A 877 -30.12 15.41 -12.37
N GLY A 878 -29.57 15.58 -11.18
CA GLY A 878 -28.46 16.46 -10.86
C GLY A 878 -27.10 15.79 -11.05
N ILE A 879 -26.92 14.61 -10.45
CA ILE A 879 -25.74 13.73 -10.66
C ILE A 879 -25.57 13.48 -12.16
N ARG A 880 -26.67 13.23 -12.90
CA ARG A 880 -27.08 13.97 -14.12
C ARG A 880 -25.97 14.56 -14.99
N LYS A 881 -25.48 15.69 -14.49
CA LYS A 881 -24.69 16.68 -15.21
C LYS A 881 -23.21 16.63 -14.79
N CYS A 882 -22.88 15.76 -13.83
CA CYS A 882 -21.50 15.37 -13.50
C CYS A 882 -20.99 14.41 -14.58
N THR A 883 -20.93 14.87 -15.84
CA THR A 883 -20.51 14.05 -17.01
C THR A 883 -19.09 13.47 -16.89
N ASN A 884 -18.34 13.99 -15.91
CA ASN A 884 -16.95 13.72 -15.65
C ASN A 884 -16.74 12.76 -14.45
N LEU A 885 -17.75 11.95 -14.08
CA LEU A 885 -17.77 11.06 -12.90
C LEU A 885 -17.44 9.60 -13.28
N SER A 886 -16.36 9.04 -12.73
CA SER A 886 -15.92 7.63 -12.92
C SER A 886 -16.30 6.70 -11.78
N ASP A 887 -16.55 7.24 -10.59
CA ASP A 887 -16.63 6.47 -9.35
C ASP A 887 -17.77 7.02 -8.48
N LEU A 888 -18.89 6.30 -8.43
CA LEU A 888 -20.10 6.71 -7.71
C LEU A 888 -20.47 5.67 -6.64
N TYR A 889 -20.20 6.00 -5.38
CA TYR A 889 -20.80 5.28 -4.26
C TYR A 889 -22.03 6.05 -3.78
N LEU A 890 -23.20 5.40 -3.77
CA LEU A 890 -24.46 6.01 -3.36
C LEU A 890 -25.21 5.11 -2.36
N GLN A 891 -25.51 5.65 -1.17
CA GLN A 891 -26.22 4.93 -0.10
C GLN A 891 -27.45 5.75 0.33
N LEU A 892 -28.66 5.19 0.29
CA LEU A 892 -29.92 5.94 0.50
C LEU A 892 -30.94 5.30 1.47
N MET A 893 -30.95 3.97 1.64
CA MET A 893 -32.16 3.26 2.06
C MET A 893 -32.36 3.13 3.58
N TYR A 894 -33.42 3.70 4.16
CA TYR A 894 -33.91 3.30 5.50
C TYR A 894 -35.27 2.59 5.47
N LYS A 895 -36.15 2.92 4.52
CA LYS A 895 -37.39 2.18 4.20
C LYS A 895 -37.65 2.20 2.69
N GLN A 896 -38.54 1.31 2.24
CA GLN A 896 -38.74 0.94 0.83
C GLN A 896 -39.08 2.14 -0.08
N PHE A 897 -38.25 2.37 -1.12
CA PHE A 897 -38.67 3.08 -2.33
C PHE A 897 -39.76 2.28 -3.06
N SER A 898 -40.63 2.95 -3.82
CA SER A 898 -41.47 2.19 -4.76
C SER A 898 -40.63 1.70 -5.94
N PHE A 899 -41.07 0.62 -6.59
CA PHE A 899 -40.41 0.13 -7.80
C PHE A 899 -40.30 1.22 -8.89
N TYR A 900 -41.28 2.12 -8.95
CA TYR A 900 -41.31 3.25 -9.89
C TYR A 900 -40.30 4.35 -9.55
N GLY A 901 -40.10 4.66 -8.27
CA GLY A 901 -39.08 5.60 -7.81
C GLY A 901 -37.67 5.08 -7.92
N PHE A 902 -37.46 3.81 -7.57
CA PHE A 902 -36.20 3.13 -7.81
C PHE A 902 -35.89 3.11 -9.31
N PHE A 903 -36.89 2.82 -10.16
CA PHE A 903 -36.79 2.92 -11.61
C PHE A 903 -36.54 4.35 -12.10
N LEU A 904 -37.05 5.41 -11.47
CA LEU A 904 -36.77 6.80 -11.87
C LEU A 904 -35.41 7.31 -11.38
N LEU A 905 -34.98 6.97 -10.17
CA LEU A 905 -33.61 7.19 -9.69
C LEU A 905 -32.65 6.45 -10.62
N ILE A 906 -32.88 5.16 -10.86
CA ILE A 906 -32.07 4.36 -11.77
C ILE A 906 -32.20 4.84 -13.21
N ASN A 907 -33.33 5.38 -13.71
CA ASN A 907 -33.36 5.95 -15.06
C ASN A 907 -32.65 7.30 -15.15
N ASN A 908 -32.69 8.14 -14.13
CA ASN A 908 -31.91 9.38 -14.12
C ASN A 908 -30.42 9.09 -13.94
N LEU A 909 -30.07 8.15 -13.07
CA LEU A 909 -28.72 7.62 -12.95
C LEU A 909 -28.32 6.86 -14.20
N ILE A 910 -29.19 6.13 -14.88
CA ILE A 910 -28.93 5.49 -16.18
C ILE A 910 -28.86 6.55 -17.27
N LEU A 911 -29.49 7.72 -17.18
CA LEU A 911 -29.32 8.80 -18.16
C LEU A 911 -28.03 9.59 -17.91
N THR A 912 -27.64 9.77 -16.64
CA THR A 912 -26.28 10.17 -16.25
C THR A 912 -25.30 9.17 -16.83
N LEU A 913 -25.51 7.91 -16.44
CA LEU A 913 -24.71 6.78 -16.77
C LEU A 913 -24.84 6.44 -18.25
N SER A 914 -25.78 7.00 -19.04
CA SER A 914 -25.98 6.75 -20.48
C SER A 914 -25.50 7.84 -21.40
N GLN A 915 -25.45 9.08 -20.92
CA GLN A 915 -24.44 10.01 -21.42
C GLN A 915 -23.04 9.48 -21.07
N ILE A 916 -22.89 8.70 -20.00
CA ILE A 916 -21.74 7.84 -19.69
C ILE A 916 -21.88 6.39 -20.29
N PHE A 917 -22.93 5.95 -21.03
CA PHE A 917 -23.11 4.53 -21.54
C PHE A 917 -22.96 4.47 -23.06
N GLN A 918 -23.22 5.56 -23.79
CA GLN A 918 -22.44 5.80 -25.02
C GLN A 918 -20.94 5.75 -24.71
N GLN A 919 -20.64 6.10 -23.46
CA GLN A 919 -19.34 6.06 -22.83
C GLN A 919 -19.12 4.83 -21.89
N GLN A 920 -19.74 3.68 -22.22
CA GLN A 920 -19.50 2.31 -21.73
C GLN A 920 -20.33 1.66 -20.62
N GLN A 921 -20.30 0.31 -20.69
CA GLN A 921 -21.19 -0.74 -20.20
C GLN A 921 -21.09 -1.08 -18.69
N LEU A 922 -21.76 -2.19 -18.32
CA LEU A 922 -22.91 -2.17 -17.42
C LEU A 922 -22.74 -3.02 -16.13
N ASN A 923 -21.54 -3.57 -15.87
CA ASN A 923 -21.30 -4.55 -14.80
C ASN A 923 -20.95 -3.95 -13.43
N TRP A 924 -20.64 -2.64 -13.35
CA TRP A 924 -20.29 -1.98 -12.07
C TRP A 924 -21.46 -1.94 -11.06
N LEU A 925 -22.70 -2.17 -11.53
CA LEU A 925 -23.91 -2.19 -10.69
C LEU A 925 -23.94 -3.35 -9.67
N LYS A 926 -23.13 -4.41 -9.85
CA LYS A 926 -23.03 -5.54 -8.92
C LYS A 926 -22.07 -5.31 -7.73
N GLY A 927 -21.22 -4.27 -7.78
CA GLY A 927 -20.22 -3.98 -6.75
C GLY A 927 -20.54 -2.77 -5.87
N CYS A 928 -21.01 -1.68 -6.46
CA CYS A 928 -21.13 -0.39 -5.77
C CYS A 928 -22.52 -0.07 -5.22
N ILE A 929 -23.52 -0.93 -5.46
CA ILE A 929 -24.73 -1.00 -4.64
C ILE A 929 -24.59 -2.20 -3.70
N ARG A 930 -23.96 -1.99 -2.53
CA ARG A 930 -24.03 -2.99 -1.43
C ARG A 930 -25.44 -2.98 -0.83
N LEU A 931 -26.36 -3.68 -1.48
CA LEU A 931 -27.62 -4.09 -0.87
C LEU A 931 -27.30 -5.13 0.22
N LYS A 932 -27.18 -4.68 1.47
CA LYS A 932 -27.50 -5.57 2.59
C LYS A 932 -29.00 -5.78 2.59
N PHE A 933 -29.41 -7.03 2.39
CA PHE A 933 -30.77 -7.51 2.68
C PHE A 933 -30.99 -7.57 4.20
#